data_AF-R4U3H0-F1
#
_entry.id   AF-R4U3H0-F1
#
_cell.length_a   1.000
_cell.length_b   1.000
_cell.length_c   1.000
_cell.angle_alpha   90.00
_cell.angle_beta   90.00
_cell.angle_gamma   90.00
#
_symmetry.space_group_name_H-M   'P 1'
#
loop_
_entity.id
_entity.type
_entity.pdbx_description
1 polymer ?
#
loop_
_entity_poly.entity_id
_entity_poly.type
_entity_poly.pdbx_seq_one_letter_code
_entity_poly.pdbx_strand_id
1 'polypeptide(L)'
;MENKVQVFYDSMCNSCQYKFKKVISVAKKNALKDLDDLQVFLCTVDKNQSIEDDNDLVPLAFIFCKKDSYVFFWKEDLYNGDGSSKIKIVNDRLILSQATIDRIKEHNTNNNELTVVKKKQTQDITSKLISENSTSIVKHFNRQMAIMNRQNLLHMTKIKKMILSIGLVIILLLATLGGSLGWYFSTRNNISNGQLPNYNWRINLNEHLKDRDLGGIDNNVEETILAAVKVKNSVVQIEDLYVKDVTEISATVGVKSSSSLYDPNSSVEVNFEATFVTLATDVKQRSFPNVNLGENPDPEELMTIVKKANNDLRTDEVEIKKNIQKSNKTVTAELTVLKSSDRYLPNDTLKLYFSSDNRKLLSEVLTNKELGDIINKEPETIINKIGKLNPKVHVNEIELVSDSITSEQALIKVKMDSTDYIVNNDVIKVNYRVFNPNIGTFKKTVTNLSGNINSLILLANEKDILVGTTHGLYLLYPNGTFNKKIVDDRIPDDFKVYSMLKQKNGNILVGTNNHTVYQLFPDGSFMGVVTNTFDVYSMVESSPGLILAGGYDGEIYQLDSKGKSISEEPVTELEGTVHSLILLSNSKVLAATDGPEGAGIIGAGIIYELYMNGKQKEKKEKLSYSPRNIFELQDGTILLGMWHWGEIYQLNNNGTIKATVDIKKYNALLSFVQTTSGDLFGGTNDGSIFQLNNA
;
A
#
# COMPACT_ATOMS: atom_id res chain seq x y z
N MET A 1 18.44 -16.53 -9.87
CA MET A 1 18.61 -17.44 -11.02
C MET A 1 19.72 -17.00 -12.00
N GLU A 2 20.21 -15.75 -11.94
CA GLU A 2 21.15 -15.17 -12.91
C GLU A 2 22.50 -15.91 -13.05
N ASN A 3 22.96 -16.65 -12.03
CA ASN A 3 24.31 -17.22 -12.06
C ASN A 3 24.46 -18.46 -12.97
N LYS A 4 23.42 -19.30 -13.11
CA LYS A 4 23.52 -20.58 -13.85
C LYS A 4 23.43 -20.42 -15.38
N VAL A 5 22.47 -19.62 -15.85
CA VAL A 5 22.24 -19.40 -17.28
C VAL A 5 23.40 -18.61 -17.91
N GLN A 6 23.93 -17.63 -17.18
CA GLN A 6 25.10 -16.85 -17.58
C GLN A 6 26.35 -17.73 -17.70
N VAL A 7 26.58 -18.63 -16.74
CA VAL A 7 27.68 -19.62 -16.81
C VAL A 7 27.57 -20.50 -18.05
N PHE A 8 26.38 -20.97 -18.42
CA PHE A 8 26.20 -21.71 -19.67
C PHE A 8 26.46 -20.84 -20.89
N TYR A 9 25.93 -19.62 -20.92
CA TYR A 9 26.11 -18.69 -22.03
C TYR A 9 27.59 -18.36 -22.27
N ASP A 10 28.35 -18.11 -21.20
CA ASP A 10 29.77 -17.78 -21.27
C ASP A 10 30.63 -18.99 -21.65
N SER A 11 30.18 -20.22 -21.36
CA SER A 11 30.85 -21.45 -21.79
C SER A 11 30.60 -21.82 -23.26
N MET A 12 29.62 -21.19 -23.93
CA MET A 12 29.29 -21.45 -25.33
C MET A 12 30.27 -20.73 -26.28
N CYS A 13 30.56 -21.34 -27.42
CA CYS A 13 31.26 -20.62 -28.49
C CYS A 13 30.35 -19.55 -29.13
N ASN A 14 30.94 -18.54 -29.78
CA ASN A 14 30.21 -17.41 -30.38
C ASN A 14 29.02 -17.83 -31.29
N SER A 15 29.18 -18.93 -32.05
CA SER A 15 28.09 -19.45 -32.89
C SER A 15 26.93 -20.01 -32.07
N CYS A 16 27.21 -20.65 -30.93
CA CYS A 16 26.19 -21.17 -30.02
C CYS A 16 25.57 -20.05 -29.17
N GLN A 17 26.34 -19.05 -28.74
CA GLN A 17 25.81 -17.85 -28.10
C GLN A 17 24.82 -17.08 -29.00
N TYR A 18 25.08 -17.02 -30.30
CA TYR A 18 24.13 -16.43 -31.25
C TYR A 18 22.83 -17.25 -31.34
N LYS A 19 22.92 -18.58 -31.38
CA LYS A 19 21.73 -19.47 -31.35
C LYS A 19 20.98 -19.36 -30.02
N PHE A 20 21.70 -19.24 -28.91
CA PHE A 20 21.14 -19.03 -27.57
C PHE A 20 20.29 -17.76 -27.53
N LYS A 21 20.83 -16.63 -28.00
CA LYS A 21 20.10 -15.36 -28.10
C LYS A 21 18.81 -15.48 -28.92
N LYS A 22 18.82 -16.29 -29.99
CA LYS A 22 17.61 -16.58 -30.77
C LYS A 22 16.57 -17.37 -29.97
N VAL A 23 16.98 -18.43 -29.27
CA VAL A 23 16.07 -19.21 -28.42
C VAL A 23 15.43 -18.32 -27.35
N ILE A 24 16.22 -17.47 -26.67
CA ILE A 24 15.70 -16.51 -25.69
C ILE A 24 14.73 -15.52 -26.36
N SER A 25 15.07 -14.97 -27.52
CA SER A 25 14.17 -14.05 -28.24
C SER A 25 12.83 -14.69 -28.62
N VAL A 26 12.80 -15.99 -28.93
CA VAL A 26 11.55 -16.73 -29.20
C VAL A 26 10.79 -16.95 -27.89
N ALA A 27 11.47 -17.34 -26.83
CA ALA A 27 10.87 -17.52 -25.51
C ALA A 27 10.24 -16.22 -24.97
N LYS A 28 10.89 -15.05 -25.17
CA LYS A 28 10.38 -13.73 -24.74
C LYS A 28 9.04 -13.35 -25.39
N LYS A 29 8.76 -13.87 -26.58
CA LYS A 29 7.52 -13.56 -27.32
C LYS A 29 6.32 -14.35 -26.81
N ASN A 30 6.53 -15.33 -25.92
CA ASN A 30 5.43 -16.12 -25.36
C ASN A 30 4.73 -15.33 -24.24
N ALA A 31 3.55 -14.79 -24.52
CA ALA A 31 2.79 -13.95 -23.58
C ALA A 31 2.24 -14.70 -22.35
N LEU A 32 2.27 -16.04 -22.36
CA LEU A 32 1.69 -16.87 -21.31
C LEU A 32 2.73 -17.54 -20.40
N LYS A 33 4.03 -17.44 -20.73
CA LYS A 33 5.10 -18.11 -19.99
C LYS A 33 6.21 -17.12 -19.64
N ASP A 34 6.61 -17.11 -18.37
CA ASP A 34 7.69 -16.26 -17.87
C ASP A 34 9.07 -16.86 -18.24
N LEU A 35 10.01 -16.01 -18.64
CA LEU A 35 11.39 -16.41 -18.92
C LEU A 35 12.10 -16.97 -17.68
N ASP A 36 11.68 -16.58 -16.48
CA ASP A 36 12.21 -17.13 -15.23
C ASP A 36 11.85 -18.61 -15.03
N ASP A 37 10.89 -19.14 -15.77
CA ASP A 37 10.58 -20.58 -15.79
C ASP A 37 11.35 -21.35 -16.87
N LEU A 38 12.18 -20.67 -17.67
CA LEU A 38 13.00 -21.30 -18.69
C LEU A 38 14.30 -21.86 -18.09
N GLN A 39 14.52 -23.16 -18.27
CA GLN A 39 15.71 -23.85 -17.78
C GLN A 39 16.59 -24.34 -18.92
N VAL A 40 17.91 -24.27 -18.72
CA VAL A 40 18.93 -24.75 -19.66
C VAL A 40 19.85 -25.76 -18.98
N PHE A 41 20.17 -26.82 -19.73
CA PHE A 41 21.02 -27.92 -19.28
C PHE A 41 22.01 -28.33 -20.38
N LEU A 42 23.12 -28.91 -19.96
CA LEU A 42 24.00 -29.68 -20.85
C LEU A 42 23.27 -30.96 -21.25
N CYS A 43 23.38 -31.33 -22.52
CA CYS A 43 22.67 -32.48 -23.04
C CYS A 43 23.59 -33.37 -23.87
N THR A 44 23.54 -34.66 -23.60
CA THR A 44 24.14 -35.71 -24.41
C THR A 44 23.02 -36.50 -25.08
N VAL A 45 23.10 -36.69 -26.40
CA VAL A 45 22.07 -37.42 -27.14
C VAL A 45 22.46 -38.89 -27.26
N ASP A 46 21.67 -39.78 -26.67
CA ASP A 46 21.82 -41.23 -26.84
C ASP A 46 20.94 -41.71 -27.99
N LYS A 47 21.50 -42.50 -28.89
CA LYS A 47 20.79 -43.04 -30.05
C LYS A 47 20.11 -44.38 -29.77
N ASN A 48 20.46 -45.03 -28.66
CA ASN A 48 19.95 -46.34 -28.28
C ASN A 48 18.84 -46.26 -27.22
N GLN A 49 18.64 -45.09 -26.60
CA GLN A 49 17.56 -44.80 -25.66
C GLN A 49 16.26 -44.53 -26.42
N SER A 50 15.12 -45.00 -25.89
CA SER A 50 13.81 -44.76 -26.47
C SER A 50 13.17 -43.47 -25.92
N ILE A 51 12.09 -43.01 -26.55
CA ILE A 51 11.36 -41.82 -26.07
C ILE A 51 10.63 -42.08 -24.74
N GLU A 52 10.21 -43.32 -24.50
CA GLU A 52 9.54 -43.73 -23.27
C GLU A 52 10.49 -43.60 -22.07
N ASP A 53 11.79 -43.84 -22.29
CA ASP A 53 12.84 -43.67 -21.27
C ASP A 53 13.07 -42.19 -20.88
N ASP A 54 12.61 -41.25 -21.73
CA ASP A 54 12.67 -39.81 -21.47
C ASP A 54 11.34 -39.25 -20.90
N ASN A 55 10.38 -40.12 -20.56
CA ASN A 55 9.06 -39.74 -20.04
C ASN A 55 8.30 -38.73 -20.93
N ASP A 56 8.41 -38.89 -22.25
CA ASP A 56 7.72 -38.08 -23.27
C ASP A 56 7.96 -36.55 -23.19
N LEU A 57 9.10 -36.16 -22.62
CA LEU A 57 9.50 -34.76 -22.49
C LEU A 57 9.53 -34.03 -23.85
N VAL A 58 9.11 -32.76 -23.87
CA VAL A 58 9.15 -31.93 -25.07
C VAL A 58 10.05 -30.71 -24.82
N PRO A 59 11.30 -30.72 -25.33
CA PRO A 59 12.17 -29.57 -25.20
C PRO A 59 11.67 -28.38 -26.02
N LEU A 60 11.85 -27.17 -25.49
CA LEU A 60 11.60 -25.93 -26.23
C LEU A 60 12.57 -25.77 -27.40
N ALA A 61 13.86 -26.03 -27.14
CA ALA A 61 14.92 -25.88 -28.13
C ALA A 61 16.14 -26.74 -27.79
N PHE A 62 16.93 -27.03 -28.82
CA PHE A 62 18.20 -27.73 -28.69
C PHE A 62 19.30 -27.05 -29.52
N ILE A 63 20.44 -26.78 -28.88
CA ILE A 63 21.61 -26.19 -29.51
C ILE A 63 22.72 -27.23 -29.54
N PHE A 64 22.99 -27.74 -30.75
CA PHE A 64 24.14 -28.60 -30.99
C PHE A 64 25.42 -27.76 -31.10
N CYS A 65 26.39 -28.00 -30.20
CA CYS A 65 27.76 -27.50 -30.33
C CYS A 65 28.76 -28.66 -30.36
N LYS A 66 29.95 -28.39 -30.91
CA LYS A 66 30.99 -29.42 -31.13
C LYS A 66 31.50 -30.11 -29.87
N LYS A 67 31.47 -29.44 -28.70
CA LYS A 67 31.99 -29.95 -27.42
C LYS A 67 30.88 -30.34 -26.46
N ASP A 68 29.92 -29.43 -26.28
CA ASP A 68 28.78 -29.62 -25.37
C ASP A 68 27.51 -29.14 -26.07
N SER A 69 26.44 -29.95 -26.03
CA SER A 69 25.13 -29.53 -26.54
C SER A 69 24.25 -29.05 -25.39
N TYR A 70 23.28 -28.20 -25.70
CA TYR A 70 22.42 -27.56 -24.72
C TYR A 70 20.96 -27.75 -25.06
N VAL A 71 20.13 -27.99 -24.05
CA VAL A 71 18.69 -28.20 -24.19
C VAL A 71 17.92 -27.25 -23.28
N PHE A 72 16.76 -26.79 -23.74
CA PHE A 72 15.92 -25.83 -23.06
C PHE A 72 14.56 -26.43 -22.75
N PHE A 73 14.05 -26.22 -21.54
CA PHE A 73 12.73 -26.67 -21.09
C PHE A 73 12.03 -25.55 -20.33
N TRP A 74 10.71 -25.49 -20.41
CA TRP A 74 9.93 -24.81 -19.38
C TRP A 74 9.89 -25.70 -18.13
N LYS A 75 9.86 -25.08 -16.96
CA LYS A 75 9.86 -25.78 -15.67
C LYS A 75 8.71 -26.79 -15.54
N GLU A 76 7.51 -26.43 -15.98
CA GLU A 76 6.34 -27.33 -15.98
C GLU A 76 6.49 -28.55 -16.90
N ASP A 77 7.28 -28.42 -17.97
CA ASP A 77 7.52 -29.51 -18.90
C ASP A 77 8.49 -30.52 -18.27
N LEU A 78 9.45 -30.05 -17.45
CA LEU A 78 10.54 -30.87 -16.88
C LEU A 78 10.26 -31.42 -15.47
N TYR A 79 9.42 -30.76 -14.68
CA TYR A 79 9.13 -31.14 -13.29
C TYR A 79 7.66 -31.52 -13.10
N ASN A 80 7.41 -32.44 -12.18
CA ASN A 80 6.07 -32.76 -11.71
C ASN A 80 5.57 -31.66 -10.75
N GLY A 81 4.26 -31.61 -10.47
CA GLY A 81 3.66 -30.60 -9.60
C GLY A 81 4.19 -30.60 -8.14
N ASP A 82 4.87 -31.67 -7.74
CA ASP A 82 5.55 -31.81 -6.44
C ASP A 82 7.02 -31.32 -6.45
N GLY A 83 7.52 -30.85 -7.61
CA GLY A 83 8.89 -30.38 -7.80
C GLY A 83 9.92 -31.48 -8.12
N SER A 84 9.52 -32.75 -8.18
CA SER A 84 10.40 -33.84 -8.64
C SER A 84 10.66 -33.75 -10.15
N SER A 85 11.87 -34.07 -10.61
CA SER A 85 12.19 -34.03 -12.05
C SER A 85 11.69 -35.28 -12.76
N LYS A 86 11.08 -35.10 -13.94
CA LYS A 86 10.61 -36.20 -14.81
C LYS A 86 11.76 -36.99 -15.42
N ILE A 87 13.01 -36.49 -15.38
CA ILE A 87 14.17 -37.20 -15.90
C ILE A 87 15.37 -37.00 -14.98
N LYS A 88 16.30 -37.94 -14.99
CA LYS A 88 17.49 -37.87 -14.13
C LYS A 88 18.43 -36.74 -14.59
N ILE A 89 18.51 -35.67 -13.79
CA ILE A 89 19.49 -34.58 -13.95
C ILE A 89 20.67 -34.83 -13.01
N VAL A 90 21.90 -34.85 -13.54
CA VAL A 90 23.12 -34.97 -12.72
C VAL A 90 24.09 -33.87 -13.10
N ASN A 91 24.47 -33.00 -12.15
CA ASN A 91 25.38 -31.87 -12.36
C ASN A 91 25.01 -31.02 -13.58
N ASP A 92 23.73 -30.66 -13.67
CA ASP A 92 23.13 -29.92 -14.79
C ASP A 92 23.31 -30.54 -16.18
N ARG A 93 23.54 -31.86 -16.24
CA ARG A 93 23.61 -32.66 -17.46
C ARG A 93 22.44 -33.63 -17.53
N LEU A 94 21.89 -33.73 -18.74
CA LEU A 94 20.81 -34.63 -19.15
C LEU A 94 21.29 -35.56 -20.26
N ILE A 95 20.73 -36.76 -20.31
CA ILE A 95 20.82 -37.65 -21.45
C ILE A 95 19.41 -37.75 -22.03
N LEU A 96 19.28 -37.49 -23.33
CA LEU A 96 18.01 -37.57 -24.04
C LEU A 96 18.17 -38.45 -25.28
N SER A 97 17.12 -39.18 -25.63
CA SER A 97 17.06 -39.93 -26.87
C SER A 97 17.06 -39.00 -28.10
N GLN A 98 17.57 -39.52 -29.22
CA GLN A 98 17.47 -38.81 -30.51
C GLN A 98 16.01 -38.54 -30.91
N ALA A 99 15.08 -39.42 -30.55
CA ALA A 99 13.65 -39.27 -30.81
C ALA A 99 13.03 -38.06 -30.09
N THR A 100 13.39 -37.84 -28.82
CA THR A 100 12.95 -36.67 -28.02
C THR A 100 13.44 -35.35 -28.62
N ILE A 101 14.68 -35.31 -29.13
CA ILE A 101 15.21 -34.12 -29.81
C ILE A 101 14.50 -33.85 -31.15
N ASP A 102 14.09 -34.89 -31.86
CA ASP A 102 13.42 -34.73 -33.15
C ASP A 102 11.98 -34.20 -33.02
N ARG A 103 11.31 -34.41 -31.88
CA ARG A 103 9.97 -33.83 -31.58
C ARG A 103 9.94 -32.31 -31.47
N ILE A 104 11.09 -31.65 -31.27
CA ILE A 104 11.17 -30.18 -31.32
C ILE A 104 10.66 -29.64 -32.66
N LYS A 105 10.79 -30.41 -33.74
CA LYS A 105 10.30 -30.01 -35.07
C LYS A 105 8.79 -30.16 -35.21
N GLU A 106 8.18 -31.11 -34.52
CA GLU A 106 6.74 -31.37 -34.54
C GLU A 106 5.95 -30.33 -33.74
N HIS A 107 6.56 -29.76 -32.70
CA HIS A 107 5.94 -28.70 -31.88
C HIS A 107 6.09 -27.29 -32.47
N ASN A 108 6.92 -27.11 -33.50
CA ASN A 108 7.24 -25.81 -34.12
C ASN A 108 6.59 -25.58 -35.50
N THR A 109 5.75 -26.49 -36.00
CA THR A 109 5.11 -26.38 -37.33
C THR A 109 4.09 -25.25 -37.47
N ASN A 110 3.66 -24.62 -36.37
CA ASN A 110 2.72 -23.48 -36.39
C ASN A 110 3.35 -22.11 -36.18
N ASN A 111 4.65 -22.01 -35.88
CA ASN A 111 5.37 -20.75 -35.74
C ASN A 111 6.73 -20.87 -36.41
N ASN A 112 6.91 -20.13 -37.51
CA ASN A 112 8.04 -20.20 -38.45
C ASN A 112 9.41 -19.78 -37.87
N GLU A 113 9.81 -20.23 -36.69
CA GLU A 113 11.08 -19.90 -36.05
C GLU A 113 11.61 -21.09 -35.23
N LEU A 114 12.32 -22.03 -35.88
CA LEU A 114 13.49 -22.78 -35.36
C LEU A 114 13.78 -24.02 -36.23
N THR A 115 14.23 -23.81 -37.47
CA THR A 115 14.79 -24.91 -38.27
C THR A 115 16.28 -25.10 -37.96
N VAL A 116 16.64 -26.30 -37.51
CA VAL A 116 18.02 -26.76 -37.36
C VAL A 116 18.68 -26.80 -38.75
N VAL A 117 19.48 -25.78 -39.09
CA VAL A 117 20.23 -25.76 -40.35
C VAL A 117 21.42 -26.71 -40.25
N LYS A 118 21.34 -27.83 -40.98
CA LYS A 118 22.51 -28.66 -41.33
C LYS A 118 23.35 -27.95 -42.41
N LYS A 119 24.64 -28.24 -42.34
CA LYS A 119 25.78 -27.69 -43.09
C LYS A 119 25.71 -27.97 -44.61
N LYS A 120 25.42 -26.97 -45.45
CA LYS A 120 26.14 -26.69 -46.72
C LYS A 120 25.63 -25.44 -47.46
N GLN A 121 26.60 -24.78 -48.11
CA GLN A 121 26.51 -23.82 -49.22
C GLN A 121 26.14 -22.36 -48.92
N THR A 122 27.22 -21.64 -48.58
CA THR A 122 27.50 -20.28 -49.06
C THR A 122 27.63 -20.27 -50.58
N GLN A 123 26.76 -19.55 -51.27
CA GLN A 123 26.98 -18.76 -52.50
C GLN A 123 25.60 -18.31 -53.00
N ASP A 124 25.52 -17.09 -53.53
CA ASP A 124 24.34 -16.44 -54.15
C ASP A 124 23.47 -15.50 -53.31
N ILE A 125 24.05 -14.71 -52.40
CA ILE A 125 23.45 -13.39 -52.11
C ILE A 125 24.56 -12.35 -51.90
N THR A 126 25.37 -12.10 -52.92
CA THR A 126 26.35 -10.98 -52.98
C THR A 126 26.08 -10.07 -54.18
N SER A 127 24.83 -10.00 -54.64
CA SER A 127 24.48 -9.19 -55.81
C SER A 127 23.04 -8.68 -55.74
N LYS A 128 22.65 -8.07 -54.62
CA LYS A 128 21.51 -7.14 -54.62
C LYS A 128 21.39 -6.22 -53.41
N LEU A 129 22.49 -5.56 -53.04
CA LEU A 129 22.43 -4.36 -52.21
C LEU A 129 23.35 -3.31 -52.82
N ILE A 130 22.76 -2.47 -53.69
CA ILE A 130 22.85 -0.99 -53.71
C ILE A 130 22.33 -0.53 -55.09
N SER A 131 21.44 0.49 -55.07
CA SER A 131 20.67 1.13 -56.17
C SER A 131 19.46 0.30 -56.63
N GLU A 132 18.20 0.75 -56.62
CA GLU A 132 17.55 2.07 -56.69
C GLU A 132 16.20 1.96 -55.95
N ASN A 133 15.90 2.76 -54.94
CA ASN A 133 15.24 4.08 -54.96
C ASN A 133 13.83 4.18 -55.60
N SER A 134 12.89 4.67 -54.77
CA SER A 134 11.71 5.47 -55.10
C SER A 134 10.68 4.98 -56.14
N THR A 135 9.66 4.21 -55.72
CA THR A 135 8.31 4.27 -56.36
C THR A 135 7.17 3.64 -55.53
N SER A 136 7.27 3.57 -54.20
CA SER A 136 6.20 3.00 -53.36
C SER A 136 5.55 4.02 -52.41
N ILE A 137 6.28 5.05 -51.97
CA ILE A 137 5.82 5.95 -50.89
C ILE A 137 4.92 7.09 -51.41
N VAL A 138 5.08 7.54 -52.66
CA VAL A 138 4.27 8.64 -53.23
C VAL A 138 2.83 8.21 -53.57
N LYS A 139 2.58 6.91 -53.82
CA LYS A 139 1.24 6.41 -54.20
C LYS A 139 0.29 6.24 -53.00
N HIS A 140 0.83 6.11 -51.79
CA HIS A 140 0.01 5.92 -50.58
C HIS A 140 -0.49 7.27 -50.01
N PHE A 141 0.24 8.37 -50.22
CA PHE A 141 -0.14 9.69 -49.68
C PHE A 141 -1.25 10.38 -50.47
N ASN A 142 -1.27 10.25 -51.81
CA ASN A 142 -2.28 10.88 -52.65
C ASN A 142 -3.67 10.22 -52.61
N ARG A 143 -3.78 8.98 -52.10
CA ARG A 143 -5.07 8.28 -51.96
C ARG A 143 -5.82 8.68 -50.68
N GLN A 144 -5.13 9.18 -49.66
CA GLN A 144 -5.76 9.61 -48.40
C GLN A 144 -6.27 11.07 -48.45
N MET A 145 -5.64 11.95 -49.23
CA MET A 145 -6.10 13.34 -49.41
C MET A 145 -7.42 13.48 -50.22
N ALA A 146 -7.74 12.51 -51.10
CA ALA A 146 -8.98 12.54 -51.88
C ALA A 146 -10.23 12.10 -51.09
N ILE A 147 -10.06 11.37 -49.98
CA ILE A 147 -11.17 10.89 -49.13
C ILE A 147 -11.54 11.95 -48.07
N MET A 148 -10.61 12.83 -47.71
CA MET A 148 -10.82 13.87 -46.68
C MET A 148 -11.62 15.09 -47.18
N ASN A 149 -11.75 15.30 -48.51
CA ASN A 149 -12.46 16.45 -49.07
C ASN A 149 -13.95 16.20 -49.42
N ARG A 150 -14.50 15.02 -49.11
CA ARG A 150 -15.93 14.71 -49.34
C ARG A 150 -16.77 14.63 -48.07
N GLN A 151 -16.16 14.57 -46.88
CA GLN A 151 -16.87 14.46 -45.60
C GLN A 151 -17.18 15.82 -44.92
N ASN A 152 -16.57 16.93 -45.34
CA ASN A 152 -16.82 18.25 -44.74
C ASN A 152 -18.03 19.02 -45.29
N LEU A 153 -18.71 18.53 -46.34
CA LEU A 153 -19.86 19.23 -46.94
C LEU A 153 -21.24 18.74 -46.44
N LEU A 154 -21.30 17.61 -45.72
CA LEU A 154 -22.56 17.04 -45.20
C LEU A 154 -22.78 17.27 -43.69
N HIS A 155 -21.77 17.71 -42.94
CA HIS A 155 -21.90 18.01 -41.50
C HIS A 155 -22.43 19.43 -41.19
N MET A 156 -22.37 20.37 -42.12
CA MET A 156 -22.82 21.76 -41.87
C MET A 156 -24.34 21.99 -41.94
N THR A 157 -25.13 21.03 -42.44
CA THR A 157 -26.59 21.15 -42.52
C THR A 157 -27.34 20.48 -41.35
N LYS A 158 -26.72 19.53 -40.63
CA LYS A 158 -27.31 18.91 -39.43
C LYS A 158 -27.07 19.74 -38.15
N ILE A 159 -25.94 20.43 -38.04
CA ILE A 159 -25.59 21.22 -36.84
C ILE A 159 -26.47 22.49 -36.72
N LYS A 160 -26.84 23.13 -37.84
CA LYS A 160 -27.76 24.29 -37.84
C LYS A 160 -29.18 23.96 -37.39
N LYS A 161 -29.66 22.72 -37.60
CA LYS A 161 -30.99 22.27 -37.12
C LYS A 161 -30.98 21.90 -35.64
N MET A 162 -29.85 21.43 -35.11
CA MET A 162 -29.70 21.02 -33.71
C MET A 162 -29.58 22.21 -32.74
N ILE A 163 -28.94 23.31 -33.17
CA ILE A 163 -28.81 24.54 -32.36
C ILE A 163 -30.17 25.24 -32.18
N LEU A 164 -31.02 25.19 -33.21
CA LEU A 164 -32.36 25.79 -33.19
C LEU A 164 -33.34 25.03 -32.28
N SER A 165 -33.19 23.71 -32.14
CA SER A 165 -33.99 22.90 -31.21
C SER A 165 -33.53 23.05 -29.75
N ILE A 166 -32.22 23.22 -29.51
CA ILE A 166 -31.68 23.44 -28.15
C ILE A 166 -32.09 24.81 -27.61
N GLY A 167 -32.08 25.86 -28.44
CA GLY A 167 -32.52 27.20 -28.03
C GLY A 167 -34.00 27.26 -27.62
N LEU A 168 -34.85 26.48 -28.27
CA LEU A 168 -36.29 26.45 -27.99
C LEU A 168 -36.63 25.70 -26.70
N VAL A 169 -35.83 24.70 -26.34
CA VAL A 169 -35.93 23.95 -25.07
C VAL A 169 -35.45 24.79 -23.88
N ILE A 170 -34.42 25.63 -24.06
CA ILE A 170 -33.90 26.51 -23.00
C ILE A 170 -34.90 27.63 -22.66
N ILE A 171 -35.63 28.17 -23.65
CA ILE A 171 -36.67 29.18 -23.41
C ILE A 171 -37.86 28.59 -22.64
N LEU A 172 -38.20 27.32 -22.89
CA LEU A 172 -39.22 26.58 -22.14
C LEU A 172 -38.78 26.23 -20.70
N LEU A 173 -37.48 26.00 -20.48
CA LEU A 173 -36.91 25.74 -19.14
C LEU A 173 -36.76 27.01 -18.28
N LEU A 174 -36.62 28.19 -18.89
CA LEU A 174 -36.55 29.46 -18.15
C LEU A 174 -37.94 29.93 -17.66
N ALA A 175 -39.03 29.49 -18.28
CA ALA A 175 -40.39 29.79 -17.83
C ALA A 175 -40.81 29.03 -16.55
N THR A 176 -40.09 27.97 -16.17
CA THR A 176 -40.40 27.14 -14.98
C THR A 176 -39.53 27.47 -13.76
N LEU A 177 -38.54 28.37 -13.89
CA LEU A 177 -37.57 28.74 -12.84
C LEU A 177 -37.97 30.01 -12.05
N GLY A 178 -39.27 30.24 -11.85
CA GLY A 178 -39.77 31.24 -10.88
C GLY A 178 -39.65 30.82 -9.41
N GLY A 179 -39.05 29.66 -9.10
CA GLY A 179 -39.03 29.07 -7.76
C GLY A 179 -37.69 29.12 -6.99
N SER A 180 -36.62 29.70 -7.53
CA SER A 180 -35.26 29.57 -6.98
C SER A 180 -34.74 30.76 -6.16
N LEU A 181 -35.59 31.76 -5.85
CA LEU A 181 -35.23 32.83 -4.91
C LEU A 181 -35.31 32.39 -3.42
N GLY A 182 -35.86 31.22 -3.12
CA GLY A 182 -35.93 30.65 -1.77
C GLY A 182 -34.60 30.06 -1.24
N TRP A 183 -33.65 29.73 -2.11
CA TRP A 183 -32.38 29.11 -1.71
C TRP A 183 -31.35 30.13 -1.20
N TYR A 184 -31.50 31.40 -1.56
CA TYR A 184 -30.54 32.46 -1.23
C TYR A 184 -30.62 32.93 0.24
N PHE A 185 -31.70 32.64 0.96
CA PHE A 185 -31.85 33.01 2.38
C PHE A 185 -31.56 31.88 3.37
N SER A 186 -31.14 30.69 2.93
CA SER A 186 -30.88 29.54 3.83
C SER A 186 -29.43 29.39 4.29
N THR A 187 -28.48 30.20 3.82
CA THR A 187 -27.03 30.00 4.08
C THR A 187 -26.38 31.00 5.05
N ARG A 188 -27.16 31.77 5.81
CA ARG A 188 -26.64 32.53 6.97
C ARG A 188 -27.27 32.06 8.26
N ASN A 189 -26.85 30.88 8.70
CA ASN A 189 -26.67 30.50 10.10
C ASN A 189 -26.32 29.02 10.14
N ASN A 190 -25.04 28.70 10.34
CA ASN A 190 -24.59 27.50 11.05
C ASN A 190 -23.09 27.61 11.34
N ILE A 191 -22.79 28.20 12.49
CA ILE A 191 -21.60 27.87 13.27
C ILE A 191 -21.88 26.50 13.92
N SER A 192 -20.84 25.67 14.04
CA SER A 192 -20.78 24.35 14.70
C SER A 192 -21.60 23.21 14.08
N ASN A 193 -20.98 22.49 13.15
CA ASN A 193 -20.74 21.04 13.26
C ASN A 193 -19.83 20.64 12.10
N GLY A 194 -18.58 20.31 12.42
CA GLY A 194 -17.60 19.84 11.44
C GLY A 194 -18.12 18.58 10.77
N GLN A 195 -18.59 18.72 9.54
CA GLN A 195 -18.90 17.59 8.67
C GLN A 195 -17.59 16.83 8.44
N LEU A 196 -17.56 15.56 8.83
CA LEU A 196 -16.41 14.68 8.65
C LEU A 196 -15.99 14.66 7.17
N PRO A 197 -14.69 14.54 6.85
CA PRO A 197 -14.21 14.54 5.47
C PRO A 197 -14.90 13.44 4.66
N ASN A 198 -15.36 13.77 3.46
CA ASN A 198 -15.94 12.82 2.53
C ASN A 198 -14.82 11.88 2.02
N TYR A 199 -14.86 10.60 2.43
CA TYR A 199 -13.86 9.58 2.12
C TYR A 199 -14.02 9.02 0.69
N ASN A 200 -13.99 9.88 -0.33
CA ASN A 200 -14.28 9.49 -1.73
C ASN A 200 -13.25 8.53 -2.37
N TRP A 201 -12.21 8.13 -1.64
CA TRP A 201 -11.18 7.17 -2.09
C TRP A 201 -11.24 5.83 -1.34
N ARG A 202 -12.04 5.72 -0.27
CA ARG A 202 -12.26 4.47 0.47
C ARG A 202 -13.47 3.73 -0.09
N ILE A 203 -13.41 2.42 -0.07
CA ILE A 203 -14.46 1.56 -0.61
C ILE A 203 -15.59 1.47 0.40
N ASN A 204 -16.83 1.74 -0.02
CA ASN A 204 -17.98 1.40 0.82
C ASN A 204 -18.08 -0.13 0.92
N LEU A 205 -18.14 -0.70 2.12
CA LEU A 205 -18.16 -2.16 2.30
C LEU A 205 -19.23 -2.87 1.44
N ASN A 206 -20.37 -2.23 1.19
CA ASN A 206 -21.43 -2.76 0.32
C ASN A 206 -20.99 -3.03 -1.12
N GLU A 207 -19.92 -2.39 -1.60
CA GLU A 207 -19.37 -2.61 -2.93
C GLU A 207 -18.61 -3.94 -3.03
N HIS A 208 -18.01 -4.39 -1.93
CA HIS A 208 -17.26 -5.65 -1.88
C HIS A 208 -18.09 -6.79 -1.25
N LEU A 209 -18.96 -6.49 -0.28
CA LEU A 209 -19.85 -7.45 0.38
C LEU A 209 -21.26 -7.34 -0.23
N LYS A 210 -21.44 -7.99 -1.38
CA LYS A 210 -22.70 -7.97 -2.14
C LYS A 210 -23.60 -9.15 -1.79
N ASP A 211 -23.02 -10.34 -1.63
CA ASP A 211 -23.76 -11.51 -1.18
C ASP A 211 -23.89 -11.47 0.34
N ARG A 212 -25.11 -11.19 0.79
CA ARG A 212 -25.46 -11.01 2.20
C ARG A 212 -26.00 -12.29 2.83
N ASP A 213 -26.30 -13.31 2.02
CA ASP A 213 -26.76 -14.60 2.51
C ASP A 213 -25.59 -15.59 2.55
N LEU A 214 -25.10 -15.81 3.76
CA LEU A 214 -23.95 -16.68 3.98
C LEU A 214 -24.33 -18.17 3.92
N GLY A 215 -25.63 -18.48 3.94
CA GLY A 215 -26.16 -19.83 4.03
C GLY A 215 -25.92 -20.47 5.40
N GLY A 216 -25.85 -21.80 5.43
CA GLY A 216 -25.58 -22.56 6.64
C GLY A 216 -24.14 -22.36 7.14
N ILE A 217 -23.99 -22.05 8.43
CA ILE A 217 -22.69 -21.93 9.11
C ILE A 217 -22.66 -22.78 10.38
N ASP A 218 -21.46 -23.17 10.81
CA ASP A 218 -21.31 -24.04 11.98
C ASP A 218 -21.78 -23.36 13.27
N ASN A 219 -21.49 -22.07 13.43
CA ASN A 219 -21.85 -21.30 14.61
C ASN A 219 -21.81 -19.80 14.35
N ASN A 220 -22.36 -19.01 15.27
CA ASN A 220 -22.42 -17.55 15.17
C ASN A 220 -21.20 -16.81 15.78
N VAL A 221 -20.02 -17.44 15.83
CA VAL A 221 -18.78 -16.76 16.27
C VAL A 221 -18.27 -15.81 15.16
N GLU A 222 -17.65 -14.68 15.54
CA GLU A 222 -17.11 -13.68 14.60
C GLU A 222 -16.22 -14.31 13.53
N GLU A 223 -15.28 -15.17 13.91
CA GLU A 223 -14.37 -15.84 12.98
C GLU A 223 -15.12 -16.70 11.94
N THR A 224 -16.16 -17.43 12.36
CA THR A 224 -16.98 -18.26 11.48
C THR A 224 -17.79 -17.40 10.50
N ILE A 225 -18.41 -16.33 11.00
CA ILE A 225 -19.20 -15.40 10.19
C ILE A 225 -18.29 -14.71 9.15
N LEU A 226 -17.13 -14.18 9.56
CA LEU A 226 -16.18 -13.53 8.65
C LEU A 226 -15.59 -14.51 7.64
N ALA A 227 -15.32 -15.77 8.03
CA ALA A 227 -14.90 -16.80 7.09
C ALA A 227 -15.97 -17.07 6.02
N ALA A 228 -17.24 -17.15 6.40
CA ALA A 228 -18.34 -17.33 5.46
C ALA A 228 -18.52 -16.10 4.55
N VAL A 229 -18.37 -14.88 5.08
CA VAL A 229 -18.32 -13.64 4.29
C VAL A 229 -17.23 -13.72 3.21
N LYS A 230 -16.02 -14.16 3.58
CA LYS A 230 -14.88 -14.28 2.64
C LYS A 230 -15.13 -15.32 1.55
N VAL A 231 -15.77 -16.45 1.89
CA VAL A 231 -16.12 -17.49 0.92
C VAL A 231 -17.12 -16.97 -0.11
N LYS A 232 -18.16 -16.25 0.33
CA LYS A 232 -19.21 -15.69 -0.54
C LYS A 232 -18.76 -14.45 -1.31
N ASN A 233 -17.84 -13.68 -0.73
CA ASN A 233 -17.35 -12.41 -1.27
C ASN A 233 -15.81 -12.41 -1.28
N SER A 234 -15.21 -13.11 -2.25
CA SER A 234 -13.76 -13.38 -2.29
C SER A 234 -12.86 -12.14 -2.28
N VAL A 235 -13.36 -11.00 -2.77
CA VAL A 235 -12.64 -9.71 -2.79
C VAL A 235 -12.62 -8.99 -1.44
N VAL A 236 -13.44 -9.42 -0.47
CA VAL A 236 -13.51 -8.77 0.85
C VAL A 236 -12.24 -9.01 1.66
N GLN A 237 -11.70 -7.97 2.30
CA GLN A 237 -10.58 -8.07 3.24
C GLN A 237 -11.13 -8.13 4.67
N ILE A 238 -11.22 -9.34 5.23
CA ILE A 238 -11.85 -9.58 6.54
C ILE A 238 -11.00 -9.11 7.72
N GLU A 239 -9.70 -8.95 7.52
CA GLU A 239 -8.76 -8.38 8.48
C GLU A 239 -9.14 -6.95 8.91
N ASP A 240 -9.82 -6.21 8.03
CA ASP A 240 -10.30 -4.84 8.24
C ASP A 240 -11.72 -4.78 8.82
N LEU A 241 -12.35 -5.93 9.08
CA LEU A 241 -13.75 -6.03 9.50
C LEU A 241 -13.89 -6.54 10.93
N TYR A 242 -15.05 -6.31 11.52
CA TYR A 242 -15.48 -6.89 12.79
C TYR A 242 -16.97 -7.24 12.71
N VAL A 243 -17.47 -8.03 13.66
CA VAL A 243 -18.88 -8.40 13.71
C VAL A 243 -19.52 -7.85 14.98
N LYS A 244 -20.74 -7.33 14.86
CA LYS A 244 -21.56 -6.88 15.99
C LYS A 244 -23.02 -7.27 15.77
N ASP A 245 -23.84 -7.06 16.80
CA ASP A 245 -25.29 -7.28 16.75
C ASP A 245 -25.63 -8.71 16.27
N VAL A 246 -24.85 -9.68 16.74
CA VAL A 246 -24.97 -11.10 16.35
C VAL A 246 -26.22 -11.71 16.97
N THR A 247 -27.01 -12.38 16.13
CA THR A 247 -28.17 -13.18 16.52
C THR A 247 -27.96 -14.65 16.09
N GLU A 248 -29.02 -15.45 16.16
CA GLU A 248 -29.04 -16.82 15.65
C GLU A 248 -29.02 -16.86 14.11
N ILE A 249 -29.56 -15.84 13.45
CA ILE A 249 -29.81 -15.84 12.00
C ILE A 249 -29.19 -14.66 11.25
N SER A 250 -28.60 -13.70 11.96
CA SER A 250 -28.04 -12.50 11.35
C SER A 250 -26.94 -11.89 12.18
N ALA A 251 -26.12 -11.05 11.54
CA ALA A 251 -25.17 -10.17 12.22
C ALA A 251 -24.91 -8.92 11.37
N THR A 252 -24.34 -7.89 12.00
CA THR A 252 -23.82 -6.72 11.28
C THR A 252 -22.31 -6.82 11.15
N VAL A 253 -21.82 -6.86 9.91
CA VAL A 253 -20.40 -6.74 9.59
C VAL A 253 -20.05 -5.27 9.48
N GLY A 254 -19.19 -4.79 10.38
CA GLY A 254 -18.70 -3.42 10.42
C GLY A 254 -17.24 -3.32 9.97
N VAL A 255 -16.81 -2.09 9.67
CA VAL A 255 -15.42 -1.78 9.29
C VAL A 255 -14.66 -1.23 10.48
N LYS A 256 -13.50 -1.82 10.78
CA LYS A 256 -12.60 -1.31 11.82
C LYS A 256 -12.18 0.12 11.50
N SER A 257 -12.14 0.98 12.52
CA SER A 257 -11.73 2.38 12.42
C SER A 257 -10.34 2.54 11.82
N SER A 258 -9.47 1.56 12.07
CA SER A 258 -8.09 1.48 11.56
C SER A 258 -7.99 1.08 10.09
N SER A 259 -9.07 0.61 9.45
CA SER A 259 -9.05 0.17 8.04
C SER A 259 -8.51 1.29 7.16
N SER A 260 -7.59 0.92 6.27
CA SER A 260 -7.08 1.81 5.23
C SER A 260 -7.84 1.66 3.91
N LEU A 261 -8.55 0.55 3.73
CA LEU A 261 -9.27 0.21 2.50
C LEU A 261 -10.74 0.67 2.51
N TYR A 262 -11.45 0.40 3.60
CA TYR A 262 -12.90 0.58 3.68
C TYR A 262 -13.28 1.87 4.43
N ASP A 263 -14.44 2.42 4.09
CA ASP A 263 -15.05 3.51 4.86
C ASP A 263 -15.44 3.00 6.26
N PRO A 264 -14.89 3.57 7.35
CA PRO A 264 -15.16 3.12 8.72
C PRO A 264 -16.62 3.33 9.14
N ASN A 265 -17.38 4.14 8.41
CA ASN A 265 -18.82 4.31 8.64
C ASN A 265 -19.69 3.32 7.86
N SER A 266 -19.09 2.49 7.01
CA SER A 266 -19.81 1.47 6.27
C SER A 266 -20.00 0.20 7.10
N SER A 267 -21.18 -0.39 6.97
CA SER A 267 -21.53 -1.67 7.58
C SER A 267 -22.55 -2.39 6.71
N VAL A 268 -22.60 -3.71 6.81
CA VAL A 268 -23.53 -4.55 6.05
C VAL A 268 -24.14 -5.59 6.98
N GLU A 269 -25.47 -5.68 6.96
CA GLU A 269 -26.18 -6.77 7.61
C GLU A 269 -26.08 -8.02 6.73
N VAL A 270 -25.73 -9.13 7.37
CA VAL A 270 -25.62 -10.46 6.76
C VAL A 270 -26.55 -11.43 7.46
N ASN A 271 -27.09 -12.37 6.70
CA ASN A 271 -27.98 -13.43 7.18
C ASN A 271 -27.30 -14.78 7.02
N PHE A 272 -27.61 -15.71 7.93
CA PHE A 272 -27.08 -17.06 7.95
C PHE A 272 -28.01 -18.00 8.72
N GLU A 273 -27.78 -19.30 8.59
CA GLU A 273 -28.40 -20.33 9.42
C GLU A 273 -27.30 -20.98 10.26
N ALA A 274 -27.13 -20.53 11.51
CA ALA A 274 -26.12 -21.08 12.39
C ALA A 274 -26.60 -22.40 13.01
N THR A 275 -25.77 -23.45 12.95
CA THR A 275 -26.07 -24.72 13.62
C THR A 275 -26.05 -24.55 15.14
N PHE A 276 -25.12 -23.73 15.65
CA PHE A 276 -24.99 -23.45 17.07
C PHE A 276 -24.91 -21.95 17.39
N VAL A 277 -25.48 -21.58 18.53
CA VAL A 277 -25.36 -20.24 19.14
C VAL A 277 -24.32 -20.29 20.26
N THR A 278 -23.56 -19.22 20.48
CA THR A 278 -22.66 -19.13 21.64
C THR A 278 -23.33 -18.51 22.86
N LEU A 279 -22.91 -18.93 24.05
CA LEU A 279 -23.32 -18.31 25.31
C LEU A 279 -23.00 -16.82 25.33
N ALA A 280 -21.88 -16.42 24.70
CA ALA A 280 -21.49 -15.03 24.60
C ALA A 280 -22.52 -14.16 23.86
N THR A 281 -23.21 -14.72 22.86
CA THR A 281 -24.25 -14.02 22.09
C THR A 281 -25.64 -14.08 22.73
N ASP A 282 -25.96 -15.16 23.45
CA ASP A 282 -27.29 -15.35 24.06
C ASP A 282 -27.40 -14.72 25.47
N VAL A 283 -26.30 -14.68 26.23
CA VAL A 283 -26.24 -14.11 27.58
C VAL A 283 -25.91 -12.61 27.51
N LYS A 284 -26.96 -11.79 27.55
CA LYS A 284 -26.94 -10.31 27.47
C LYS A 284 -26.36 -9.64 28.71
N GLN A 285 -26.57 -10.22 29.90
CA GLN A 285 -26.05 -9.71 31.17
C GLN A 285 -25.18 -10.78 31.86
N ARG A 286 -23.92 -10.44 32.10
CA ARG A 286 -22.90 -11.34 32.66
C ARG A 286 -22.47 -10.90 34.06
N SER A 287 -22.66 -9.63 34.40
CA SER A 287 -22.39 -9.07 35.71
C SER A 287 -23.68 -8.76 36.46
N PHE A 288 -23.74 -9.19 37.72
CA PHE A 288 -24.92 -9.10 38.58
C PHE A 288 -24.58 -8.26 39.80
N PRO A 289 -24.89 -6.95 39.78
CA PRO A 289 -24.62 -6.06 40.90
C PRO A 289 -25.65 -6.21 42.03
N ASN A 290 -25.23 -5.89 43.25
CA ASN A 290 -26.03 -5.94 44.49
C ASN A 290 -26.54 -7.35 44.85
N VAL A 291 -25.71 -8.36 44.61
CA VAL A 291 -26.01 -9.74 44.99
C VAL A 291 -25.21 -10.10 46.25
N ASN A 292 -25.93 -10.36 47.33
CA ASN A 292 -25.36 -10.83 48.59
C ASN A 292 -25.47 -12.34 48.67
N LEU A 293 -24.37 -13.04 48.37
CA LEU A 293 -24.26 -14.49 48.42
C LEU A 293 -23.59 -14.93 49.72
N GLY A 294 -23.97 -16.10 50.23
CA GLY A 294 -23.37 -16.73 51.41
C GLY A 294 -21.87 -17.06 51.24
N GLU A 295 -21.28 -17.73 52.23
CA GLU A 295 -19.89 -18.19 52.16
C GLU A 295 -19.67 -19.22 51.04
N ASN A 296 -20.64 -20.11 50.82
CA ASN A 296 -20.64 -21.13 49.79
C ASN A 296 -21.86 -20.92 48.87
N PRO A 297 -21.74 -20.08 47.83
CA PRO A 297 -22.83 -19.85 46.88
C PRO A 297 -23.21 -21.15 46.17
N ASP A 298 -24.51 -21.40 46.07
CA ASP A 298 -25.03 -22.61 45.43
C ASP A 298 -25.25 -22.38 43.92
N PRO A 299 -24.81 -23.31 43.04
CA PRO A 299 -25.04 -23.19 41.60
C PRO A 299 -26.51 -22.98 41.19
N GLU A 300 -27.49 -23.56 41.90
CA GLU A 300 -28.92 -23.39 41.56
C GLU A 300 -29.42 -21.97 41.91
N GLU A 301 -28.97 -21.42 43.04
CA GLU A 301 -29.19 -20.02 43.42
C GLU A 301 -28.62 -19.07 42.34
N LEU A 302 -27.37 -19.29 41.92
CA LEU A 302 -26.72 -18.49 40.88
C LEU A 302 -27.46 -18.59 39.54
N MET A 303 -27.87 -19.78 39.14
CA MET A 303 -28.63 -19.99 37.90
C MET A 303 -29.97 -19.25 37.92
N THR A 304 -30.63 -19.19 39.06
CA THR A 304 -31.88 -18.45 39.25
C THR A 304 -31.69 -16.94 38.98
N ILE A 305 -30.58 -16.37 39.48
CA ILE A 305 -30.21 -14.97 39.23
C ILE A 305 -29.93 -14.74 37.74
N VAL A 306 -29.15 -15.63 37.12
CA VAL A 306 -28.77 -15.54 35.70
C VAL A 306 -30.00 -15.59 34.79
N LYS A 307 -30.91 -16.55 35.03
CA LYS A 307 -32.15 -16.73 34.27
C LYS A 307 -33.04 -15.49 34.31
N LYS A 308 -33.15 -14.87 35.49
CA LYS A 308 -33.99 -13.67 35.67
C LYS A 308 -33.51 -12.47 34.83
N ALA A 309 -32.21 -12.35 34.60
CA ALA A 309 -31.65 -11.27 33.79
C ALA A 309 -31.56 -11.63 32.30
N ASN A 310 -31.51 -12.93 31.97
CA ASN A 310 -31.35 -13.45 30.63
C ASN A 310 -32.52 -14.39 30.28
N ASN A 311 -33.70 -13.82 30.07
CA ASN A 311 -34.94 -14.59 29.89
C ASN A 311 -34.92 -15.56 28.70
N ASP A 312 -34.06 -15.31 27.71
CA ASP A 312 -33.93 -16.12 26.49
C ASP A 312 -32.99 -17.33 26.68
N LEU A 313 -32.22 -17.38 27.78
CA LEU A 313 -31.28 -18.46 28.08
C LEU A 313 -32.01 -19.78 28.36
N ARG A 314 -31.67 -20.83 27.61
CA ARG A 314 -32.18 -22.19 27.84
C ARG A 314 -31.43 -22.88 28.98
N THR A 315 -31.95 -22.69 30.20
CA THR A 315 -31.33 -23.19 31.43
C THR A 315 -31.28 -24.72 31.54
N ASP A 316 -32.03 -25.44 30.72
CA ASP A 316 -32.01 -26.91 30.60
C ASP A 316 -30.85 -27.43 29.72
N GLU A 317 -30.16 -26.54 29.01
CA GLU A 317 -29.02 -26.88 28.14
C GLU A 317 -27.66 -26.39 28.69
N VAL A 318 -27.66 -25.74 29.85
CA VAL A 318 -26.46 -25.16 30.47
C VAL A 318 -26.41 -25.45 31.97
N GLU A 319 -25.21 -25.44 32.54
CA GLU A 319 -25.00 -25.59 33.98
C GLU A 319 -23.95 -24.60 34.49
N ILE A 320 -24.00 -24.29 35.79
CA ILE A 320 -22.92 -23.57 36.47
C ILE A 320 -22.00 -24.58 37.14
N LYS A 321 -20.71 -24.56 36.80
CA LYS A 321 -19.72 -25.45 37.42
C LYS A 321 -19.58 -25.15 38.92
N LYS A 322 -19.38 -26.21 39.71
CA LYS A 322 -19.13 -26.13 41.16
C LYS A 322 -17.85 -25.39 41.55
N ASN A 323 -16.94 -25.13 40.61
CA ASN A 323 -15.69 -24.40 40.86
C ASN A 323 -15.95 -22.88 40.92
N ILE A 324 -16.74 -22.46 41.92
CA ILE A 324 -17.09 -21.07 42.17
C ILE A 324 -15.95 -20.42 42.96
N GLN A 325 -15.43 -19.31 42.44
CA GLN A 325 -14.35 -18.56 43.06
C GLN A 325 -14.92 -17.34 43.77
N LYS A 326 -14.55 -17.14 45.04
CA LYS A 326 -14.91 -15.94 45.80
C LYS A 326 -13.66 -15.13 46.11
N SER A 327 -13.65 -13.87 45.69
CA SER A 327 -12.58 -12.92 45.97
C SER A 327 -13.19 -11.62 46.48
N ASN A 328 -12.93 -11.30 47.75
CA ASN A 328 -13.49 -10.14 48.43
C ASN A 328 -15.03 -10.03 48.25
N LYS A 329 -15.47 -9.04 47.48
CA LYS A 329 -16.87 -8.66 47.27
C LYS A 329 -17.46 -9.22 45.96
N THR A 330 -16.69 -10.02 45.24
CA THR A 330 -17.06 -10.60 43.94
C THR A 330 -17.01 -12.13 44.00
N VAL A 331 -18.05 -12.75 43.47
CA VAL A 331 -18.11 -14.18 43.17
C VAL A 331 -18.02 -14.36 41.66
N THR A 332 -17.15 -15.27 41.21
CA THR A 332 -16.98 -15.63 39.80
C THR A 332 -17.39 -17.08 39.61
N ALA A 333 -18.19 -17.33 38.58
CA ALA A 333 -18.66 -18.65 38.21
C ALA A 333 -18.52 -18.88 36.70
N GLU A 334 -18.42 -20.14 36.27
CA GLU A 334 -18.44 -20.52 34.86
C GLU A 334 -19.80 -21.14 34.51
N LEU A 335 -20.50 -20.51 33.56
CA LEU A 335 -21.64 -21.09 32.86
C LEU A 335 -21.11 -21.94 31.71
N THR A 336 -21.50 -23.21 31.64
CA THR A 336 -20.99 -24.14 30.63
C THR A 336 -22.11 -24.90 29.95
N VAL A 337 -21.93 -25.16 28.66
CA VAL A 337 -22.89 -25.91 27.85
C VAL A 337 -22.90 -27.40 28.22
N LEU A 338 -24.09 -27.98 28.38
CA LEU A 338 -24.27 -29.41 28.60
C LEU A 338 -23.97 -30.19 27.31
N LYS A 339 -23.41 -31.40 27.45
CA LYS A 339 -23.11 -32.27 26.28
C LYS A 339 -24.35 -32.64 25.45
N SER A 340 -25.54 -32.57 26.05
CA SER A 340 -26.82 -32.86 25.40
C SER A 340 -27.45 -31.63 24.75
N SER A 341 -26.84 -30.44 24.84
CA SER A 341 -27.34 -29.23 24.19
C SER A 341 -27.36 -29.42 22.67
N ASP A 342 -28.48 -29.08 22.05
CA ASP A 342 -28.64 -29.04 20.60
C ASP A 342 -28.63 -27.60 20.07
N ARG A 343 -28.72 -26.59 20.95
CA ARG A 343 -28.68 -25.16 20.61
C ARG A 343 -27.28 -24.55 20.71
N TYR A 344 -26.54 -24.85 21.76
CA TYR A 344 -25.32 -24.13 22.08
C TYR A 344 -24.06 -24.84 21.57
N LEU A 345 -23.04 -24.04 21.26
CA LEU A 345 -21.75 -24.55 20.79
C LEU A 345 -21.15 -25.53 21.82
N PRO A 346 -20.80 -26.76 21.43
CA PRO A 346 -20.28 -27.75 22.37
C PRO A 346 -19.02 -27.29 23.11
N ASN A 347 -18.99 -27.47 24.43
CA ASN A 347 -17.93 -27.04 25.34
C ASN A 347 -17.76 -25.51 25.46
N ASP A 348 -18.72 -24.71 24.98
CA ASP A 348 -18.69 -23.27 25.20
C ASP A 348 -18.82 -22.95 26.71
N THR A 349 -18.09 -21.94 27.14
CA THR A 349 -18.02 -21.53 28.55
C THR A 349 -18.03 -20.02 28.64
N LEU A 350 -18.76 -19.50 29.62
CA LEU A 350 -18.89 -18.08 29.85
C LEU A 350 -18.68 -17.74 31.33
N LYS A 351 -17.77 -16.82 31.61
CA LYS A 351 -17.56 -16.31 32.97
C LYS A 351 -18.67 -15.34 33.35
N LEU A 352 -19.21 -15.56 34.54
CA LEU A 352 -20.23 -14.74 35.19
C LEU A 352 -19.65 -14.12 36.46
N TYR A 353 -20.14 -12.92 36.79
CA TYR A 353 -19.64 -12.16 37.92
C TYR A 353 -20.78 -11.65 38.78
N PHE A 354 -20.74 -11.90 40.08
CA PHE A 354 -21.75 -11.46 41.05
C PHE A 354 -21.06 -10.55 42.07
N SER A 355 -21.49 -9.29 42.16
CA SER A 355 -20.89 -8.29 43.04
C SER A 355 -21.87 -7.88 44.16
N SER A 356 -21.37 -7.87 45.39
CA SER A 356 -22.10 -7.38 46.57
C SER A 356 -22.03 -5.84 46.73
N ASP A 357 -21.14 -5.17 46.01
CA ASP A 357 -20.87 -3.73 46.09
C ASP A 357 -21.18 -2.97 44.80
N ASN A 358 -22.15 -3.47 44.04
CA ASN A 358 -22.69 -2.82 42.84
C ASN A 358 -21.70 -2.65 41.66
N ARG A 359 -20.53 -3.30 41.71
CA ARG A 359 -19.55 -3.27 40.62
C ARG A 359 -20.09 -3.98 39.38
N LYS A 360 -19.73 -3.47 38.22
CA LYS A 360 -20.15 -4.00 36.91
C LYS A 360 -18.96 -4.42 36.07
N LEU A 361 -19.22 -5.16 35.00
CA LEU A 361 -18.17 -5.51 34.04
C LEU A 361 -17.95 -4.35 33.05
N LEU A 362 -16.69 -3.97 32.80
CA LEU A 362 -16.37 -2.88 31.86
C LEU A 362 -16.93 -3.15 30.45
N SER A 363 -16.92 -4.40 29.99
CA SER A 363 -17.43 -4.76 28.66
C SER A 363 -18.94 -4.58 28.50
N GLU A 364 -19.69 -4.42 29.59
CA GLU A 364 -21.14 -4.13 29.52
C GLU A 364 -21.43 -2.64 29.30
N VAL A 365 -20.46 -1.76 29.56
CA VAL A 365 -20.60 -0.30 29.38
C VAL A 365 -19.71 0.26 28.27
N LEU A 366 -18.58 -0.39 27.96
CA LEU A 366 -17.72 -0.09 26.82
C LEU A 366 -18.22 -0.89 25.61
N THR A 367 -19.31 -0.42 25.02
CA THR A 367 -19.99 -1.08 23.90
C THR A 367 -19.43 -0.65 22.55
N ASN A 368 -19.05 0.62 22.40
CA ASN A 368 -18.39 1.12 21.20
C ASN A 368 -16.87 1.00 21.34
N LYS A 369 -16.31 0.02 20.64
CA LYS A 369 -14.86 -0.26 20.56
C LYS A 369 -14.19 0.44 19.37
N GLU A 370 -14.99 0.98 18.44
CA GLU A 370 -14.53 1.66 17.24
C GLU A 370 -14.52 3.16 17.47
N LEU A 371 -13.34 3.68 17.83
CA LEU A 371 -13.22 5.07 18.24
C LEU A 371 -13.19 6.05 17.06
N GLY A 372 -13.00 5.58 15.84
CA GLY A 372 -12.77 6.44 14.66
C GLY A 372 -11.44 7.19 14.77
N ASP A 373 -11.44 8.48 14.40
CA ASP A 373 -10.22 9.28 14.39
C ASP A 373 -9.82 9.79 15.79
N ILE A 374 -8.53 9.67 16.10
CA ILE A 374 -7.86 10.33 17.23
C ILE A 374 -6.68 11.18 16.72
N ILE A 375 -6.40 12.29 17.40
CA ILE A 375 -5.39 13.25 16.94
C ILE A 375 -3.95 12.81 17.18
N ASN A 376 -3.70 11.96 18.17
CA ASN A 376 -2.40 11.42 18.52
C ASN A 376 -2.56 10.15 19.36
N LYS A 377 -1.44 9.50 19.68
CA LYS A 377 -1.40 8.25 20.48
C LYS A 377 -1.34 8.50 21.99
N GLU A 378 -1.54 9.73 22.44
CA GLU A 378 -1.45 10.03 23.88
C GLU A 378 -2.57 9.30 24.64
N PRO A 379 -2.26 8.67 25.80
CA PRO A 379 -3.24 7.94 26.60
C PRO A 379 -4.51 8.74 26.91
N GLU A 380 -4.33 10.02 27.24
CA GLU A 380 -5.44 10.94 27.54
C GLU A 380 -6.37 11.14 26.33
N THR A 381 -5.81 11.28 25.12
CA THR A 381 -6.60 11.42 23.89
C THR A 381 -7.49 10.20 23.67
N ILE A 382 -6.95 9.00 23.85
CA ILE A 382 -7.68 7.74 23.66
C ILE A 382 -8.77 7.61 24.74
N ILE A 383 -8.44 7.85 26.01
CA ILE A 383 -9.38 7.80 27.15
C ILE A 383 -10.53 8.80 26.98
N ASN A 384 -10.23 10.04 26.61
CA ASN A 384 -11.24 11.07 26.35
C ASN A 384 -12.17 10.66 25.20
N LYS A 385 -11.63 10.04 24.15
CA LYS A 385 -12.43 9.53 23.03
C LYS A 385 -13.34 8.39 23.45
N ILE A 386 -12.86 7.46 24.30
CA ILE A 386 -13.67 6.39 24.89
C ILE A 386 -14.84 6.97 25.67
N GLY A 387 -14.58 7.93 26.58
CA GLY A 387 -15.64 8.57 27.38
C GLY A 387 -16.69 9.30 26.54
N LYS A 388 -16.27 9.93 25.44
CA LYS A 388 -17.20 10.59 24.50
C LYS A 388 -18.13 9.60 23.79
N LEU A 389 -17.61 8.45 23.35
CA LEU A 389 -18.36 7.45 22.59
C LEU A 389 -19.11 6.45 23.48
N ASN A 390 -18.70 6.32 24.73
CA ASN A 390 -19.31 5.47 25.73
C ASN A 390 -19.62 6.29 26.99
N PRO A 391 -20.66 7.13 27.01
CA PRO A 391 -20.94 8.04 28.13
C PRO A 391 -21.20 7.36 29.49
N LYS A 392 -21.44 6.04 29.49
CA LYS A 392 -21.61 5.22 30.69
C LYS A 392 -20.29 4.68 31.25
N VAL A 393 -19.17 4.91 30.55
CA VAL A 393 -17.83 4.52 31.02
C VAL A 393 -17.28 5.60 31.92
N HIS A 394 -16.90 5.22 33.14
CA HIS A 394 -16.20 6.07 34.08
C HIS A 394 -14.71 6.00 33.77
N VAL A 395 -14.25 6.96 32.95
CA VAL A 395 -12.90 6.97 32.39
C VAL A 395 -11.77 7.02 33.45
N ASN A 396 -12.05 7.50 34.65
CA ASN A 396 -11.09 7.53 35.75
C ASN A 396 -10.81 6.15 36.35
N GLU A 397 -11.65 5.15 36.07
CA GLU A 397 -11.59 3.78 36.61
C GLU A 397 -10.88 2.79 35.66
N ILE A 398 -10.47 3.26 34.48
CA ILE A 398 -9.82 2.45 33.45
C ILE A 398 -8.42 2.96 33.15
N GLU A 399 -7.57 2.09 32.64
CA GLU A 399 -6.23 2.43 32.18
C GLU A 399 -5.88 1.67 30.90
N LEU A 400 -4.95 2.25 30.14
CA LEU A 400 -4.39 1.63 28.95
C LEU A 400 -3.24 0.71 29.34
N VAL A 401 -3.13 -0.43 28.66
CA VAL A 401 -1.95 -1.30 28.77
C VAL A 401 -0.83 -0.63 27.97
N SER A 402 0.23 -0.16 28.65
CA SER A 402 1.26 0.72 28.07
C SER A 402 1.87 0.21 26.78
N ASP A 403 2.19 -1.08 26.69
CA ASP A 403 2.85 -1.69 25.51
C ASP A 403 1.87 -2.07 24.39
N SER A 404 0.58 -1.73 24.54
CA SER A 404 -0.46 -2.10 23.57
C SER A 404 -0.86 -0.98 22.60
N ILE A 405 -0.39 0.25 22.84
CA ILE A 405 -0.79 1.43 22.07
C ILE A 405 -0.05 1.43 20.73
N THR A 406 -0.81 1.31 19.64
CA THR A 406 -0.28 1.39 18.26
C THR A 406 -0.91 2.56 17.50
N SER A 407 -0.68 2.67 16.19
CA SER A 407 -1.39 3.63 15.33
C SER A 407 -2.84 3.22 15.01
N GLU A 408 -3.25 2.02 15.41
CA GLU A 408 -4.48 1.37 14.96
C GLU A 408 -5.36 0.86 16.10
N GLN A 409 -4.77 0.57 17.26
CA GLN A 409 -5.48 -0.04 18.38
C GLN A 409 -4.81 0.22 19.72
N ALA A 410 -5.54 0.00 20.82
CA ALA A 410 -4.99 -0.16 22.15
C ALA A 410 -5.80 -1.17 22.96
N LEU A 411 -5.19 -1.70 24.02
CA LEU A 411 -5.87 -2.54 25.02
C LEU A 411 -6.16 -1.72 26.28
N ILE A 412 -7.37 -1.86 26.78
CA ILE A 412 -7.87 -1.20 27.98
C ILE A 412 -8.13 -2.25 29.04
N LYS A 413 -7.81 -1.92 30.29
CA LYS A 413 -8.18 -2.73 31.45
C LYS A 413 -8.76 -1.85 32.56
N VAL A 414 -9.42 -2.50 33.50
CA VAL A 414 -9.90 -1.88 34.74
C VAL A 414 -8.70 -1.62 35.65
N LYS A 415 -8.66 -0.46 36.32
CA LYS A 415 -7.64 -0.17 37.33
C LYS A 415 -7.80 -1.08 38.55
N MET A 416 -6.68 -1.46 39.17
CA MET A 416 -6.69 -2.36 40.33
C MET A 416 -7.44 -1.81 41.55
N ASP A 417 -7.52 -0.49 41.67
CA ASP A 417 -8.20 0.24 42.74
C ASP A 417 -9.62 0.68 42.37
N SER A 418 -10.16 0.22 41.23
CA SER A 418 -11.48 0.63 40.77
C SER A 418 -12.57 0.37 41.82
N THR A 419 -13.50 1.31 41.98
CA THR A 419 -14.69 1.17 42.82
C THR A 419 -15.94 0.81 42.03
N ASP A 420 -15.94 1.07 40.72
CA ASP A 420 -17.14 0.96 39.89
C ASP A 420 -17.16 -0.31 39.04
N TYR A 421 -15.97 -0.84 38.75
CA TYR A 421 -15.81 -2.02 37.91
C TYR A 421 -15.25 -3.22 38.67
N ILE A 422 -15.63 -4.40 38.19
CA ILE A 422 -15.05 -5.68 38.62
C ILE A 422 -13.62 -5.72 38.10
N VAL A 423 -12.65 -5.81 39.01
CA VAL A 423 -11.24 -5.97 38.65
C VAL A 423 -11.02 -7.41 38.22
N ASN A 424 -10.85 -7.60 36.92
CA ASN A 424 -10.48 -8.88 36.33
C ASN A 424 -9.27 -8.69 35.41
N ASN A 425 -8.71 -9.80 34.92
CA ASN A 425 -7.59 -9.77 33.98
C ASN A 425 -8.05 -9.60 32.53
N ASP A 426 -9.33 -9.33 32.29
CA ASP A 426 -9.86 -9.21 30.93
C ASP A 426 -9.43 -7.85 30.35
N VAL A 427 -8.95 -7.88 29.12
CA VAL A 427 -8.57 -6.68 28.37
C VAL A 427 -9.56 -6.45 27.23
N ILE A 428 -9.92 -5.19 26.99
CA ILE A 428 -10.80 -4.81 25.89
C ILE A 428 -9.98 -4.10 24.84
N LYS A 429 -10.00 -4.63 23.62
CA LYS A 429 -9.41 -3.97 22.45
C LYS A 429 -10.33 -2.86 21.96
N VAL A 430 -9.74 -1.70 21.71
CA VAL A 430 -10.36 -0.60 20.95
C VAL A 430 -9.54 -0.31 19.71
N ASN A 431 -10.21 0.02 18.62
CA ASN A 431 -9.60 0.34 17.34
C ASN A 431 -9.83 1.81 17.01
N TYR A 432 -8.85 2.42 16.34
CA TYR A 432 -8.88 3.83 15.95
C TYR A 432 -7.94 4.09 14.77
N ARG A 433 -8.03 5.29 14.22
CA ARG A 433 -7.06 5.81 13.26
C ARG A 433 -6.42 7.07 13.82
N VAL A 434 -5.08 7.10 13.84
CA VAL A 434 -4.36 8.34 14.19
C VAL A 434 -4.35 9.27 12.97
N PHE A 435 -5.12 10.35 13.08
CA PHE A 435 -5.27 11.39 12.07
C PHE A 435 -5.51 12.74 12.74
N ASN A 436 -4.61 13.70 12.50
CA ASN A 436 -4.77 15.08 12.95
C ASN A 436 -4.96 15.99 11.74
N PRO A 437 -6.17 16.52 11.48
CA PRO A 437 -6.44 17.34 10.31
C PRO A 437 -5.72 18.70 10.32
N ASN A 438 -5.13 19.09 11.45
CA ASN A 438 -4.39 20.34 11.56
C ASN A 438 -2.93 20.20 11.12
N ILE A 439 -2.33 18.99 11.17
CA ILE A 439 -0.93 18.78 10.77
C ILE A 439 -0.77 19.06 9.28
N GLY A 440 0.20 19.91 8.95
CA GLY A 440 0.49 20.32 7.58
C GLY A 440 -0.31 21.53 7.09
N THR A 441 -1.29 22.02 7.85
CA THR A 441 -2.03 23.23 7.47
C THR A 441 -1.15 24.48 7.57
N PHE A 442 -1.41 25.49 6.74
CA PHE A 442 -0.65 26.74 6.74
C PHE A 442 -0.77 27.49 8.08
N LYS A 443 0.38 27.89 8.65
CA LYS A 443 0.45 28.78 9.82
C LYS A 443 0.84 30.20 9.40
N LYS A 444 1.98 30.36 8.73
CA LYS A 444 2.46 31.64 8.19
C LYS A 444 3.59 31.45 7.17
N THR A 445 3.83 32.46 6.34
CA THR A 445 5.07 32.56 5.55
C THR A 445 6.19 33.11 6.44
N VAL A 446 7.37 32.49 6.44
CA VAL A 446 8.51 32.91 7.28
C VAL A 446 9.62 33.59 6.51
N THR A 447 9.89 33.16 5.28
CA THR A 447 10.87 33.80 4.39
C THR A 447 10.51 33.53 2.93
N ASN A 448 11.14 34.27 2.01
CA ASN A 448 11.03 34.07 0.57
C ASN A 448 12.44 34.13 -0.04
N LEU A 449 12.80 33.12 -0.82
CA LEU A 449 14.11 32.95 -1.45
C LEU A 449 13.97 32.95 -2.97
N SER A 450 15.09 33.03 -3.68
CA SER A 450 15.08 32.92 -5.13
C SER A 450 14.96 31.45 -5.58
N GLY A 451 13.94 31.18 -6.39
CA GLY A 451 13.70 29.88 -7.02
C GLY A 451 12.90 28.89 -6.19
N ASN A 452 12.51 27.78 -6.83
CA ASN A 452 11.75 26.70 -6.20
C ASN A 452 12.55 26.09 -5.04
N ILE A 453 11.90 25.83 -3.91
CA ILE A 453 12.52 25.21 -2.73
C ILE A 453 12.41 23.68 -2.83
N ASN A 454 13.33 23.06 -3.56
CA ASN A 454 13.25 21.63 -3.87
C ASN A 454 13.68 20.71 -2.71
N SER A 455 14.48 21.21 -1.76
CA SER A 455 14.91 20.39 -0.62
C SER A 455 15.22 21.23 0.63
N LEU A 456 14.90 20.66 1.79
CA LEU A 456 15.12 21.24 3.11
C LEU A 456 15.70 20.18 4.04
N ILE A 457 16.77 20.50 4.77
CA ILE A 457 17.42 19.59 5.73
C ILE A 457 17.80 20.35 6.99
N LEU A 458 17.53 19.77 8.16
CA LEU A 458 18.08 20.24 9.42
C LEU A 458 19.54 19.78 9.57
N LEU A 459 20.47 20.72 9.69
CA LEU A 459 21.89 20.41 9.85
C LEU A 459 22.19 19.69 11.16
N ALA A 460 23.36 19.04 11.24
CA ALA A 460 23.78 18.30 12.45
C ALA A 460 23.97 19.19 13.68
N ASN A 461 24.18 20.48 13.47
CA ASN A 461 24.27 21.46 14.55
C ASN A 461 22.92 21.80 15.20
N GLU A 462 21.80 21.34 14.60
CA GLU A 462 20.40 21.67 14.97
C GLU A 462 20.07 23.16 15.03
N LYS A 463 20.97 24.00 14.51
CA LYS A 463 20.88 25.46 14.55
C LYS A 463 20.58 26.08 13.20
N ASP A 464 20.76 25.33 12.12
CA ASP A 464 20.47 25.84 10.79
C ASP A 464 19.69 24.82 9.95
N ILE A 465 18.84 25.36 9.09
CA ILE A 465 18.16 24.62 8.04
C ILE A 465 18.89 24.91 6.73
N LEU A 466 19.44 23.89 6.10
CA LEU A 466 19.98 23.97 4.74
C LEU A 466 18.84 23.87 3.73
N VAL A 467 18.85 24.79 2.77
CA VAL A 467 17.83 24.93 1.75
C VAL A 467 18.47 24.81 0.38
N GLY A 468 17.97 23.87 -0.42
CA GLY A 468 18.34 23.71 -1.82
C GLY A 468 17.28 24.30 -2.72
N THR A 469 17.66 25.26 -3.56
CA THR A 469 16.76 25.88 -4.54
C THR A 469 17.26 25.71 -5.97
N THR A 470 16.44 26.10 -6.94
CA THR A 470 16.86 26.20 -8.34
C THR A 470 17.88 27.31 -8.64
N HIS A 471 18.29 28.09 -7.63
CA HIS A 471 19.26 29.19 -7.76
C HIS A 471 20.37 29.15 -6.68
N GLY A 472 20.59 28.00 -6.06
CA GLY A 472 21.68 27.78 -5.11
C GLY A 472 21.29 27.19 -3.77
N LEU A 473 22.24 27.27 -2.83
CA LEU A 473 22.10 26.82 -1.45
C LEU A 473 21.96 28.01 -0.49
N TYR A 474 21.10 27.87 0.50
CA TYR A 474 20.86 28.87 1.54
C TYR A 474 20.82 28.23 2.92
N LEU A 475 21.12 29.02 3.94
CA LEU A 475 20.93 28.67 5.34
C LEU A 475 19.84 29.55 5.93
N LEU A 476 19.00 28.94 6.76
CA LEU A 476 18.03 29.61 7.62
C LEU A 476 18.34 29.30 9.07
N TYR A 477 17.92 30.18 9.96
CA TYR A 477 17.82 29.87 11.39
C TYR A 477 16.72 28.82 11.65
N PRO A 478 16.67 28.17 12.84
CA PRO A 478 15.69 27.12 13.13
C PRO A 478 14.25 27.62 13.10
N ASN A 479 14.04 28.92 13.29
CA ASN A 479 12.74 29.57 13.16
C ASN A 479 12.30 29.81 11.69
N GLY A 480 13.09 29.36 10.71
CA GLY A 480 12.83 29.46 9.28
C GLY A 480 13.17 30.82 8.66
N THR A 481 13.73 31.77 9.43
CA THR A 481 14.15 33.07 8.89
C THR A 481 15.49 32.99 8.18
N PHE A 482 15.67 33.80 7.13
CA PHE A 482 16.89 33.84 6.34
C PHE A 482 18.13 34.13 7.18
N ASN A 483 19.17 33.31 7.03
CA ASN A 483 20.49 33.53 7.60
C ASN A 483 21.46 34.05 6.52
N LYS A 484 21.83 33.20 5.55
CA LYS A 484 22.74 33.58 4.45
C LYS A 484 22.58 32.70 3.22
N LYS A 485 23.01 33.20 2.05
CA LYS A 485 23.28 32.36 0.85
C LYS A 485 24.66 31.74 0.98
N ILE A 486 24.81 30.46 0.65
CA ILE A 486 26.13 29.82 0.54
C ILE A 486 26.74 30.22 -0.80
N VAL A 487 27.91 30.84 -0.75
CA VAL A 487 28.69 31.25 -1.92
C VAL A 487 30.05 30.58 -1.83
N ASP A 488 30.40 29.80 -2.84
CA ASP A 488 31.67 29.09 -2.96
C ASP A 488 32.03 29.03 -4.44
N ASP A 489 33.24 29.44 -4.81
CA ASP A 489 33.67 29.51 -6.22
C ASP A 489 33.68 28.13 -6.92
N ARG A 490 33.58 27.04 -6.15
CA ARG A 490 33.45 25.66 -6.66
C ARG A 490 32.01 25.27 -6.98
N ILE A 491 31.04 26.10 -6.59
CA ILE A 491 29.62 25.92 -6.90
C ILE A 491 29.29 26.86 -8.08
N PRO A 492 28.88 26.32 -9.25
CA PRO A 492 28.64 27.14 -10.43
C PRO A 492 27.40 28.03 -10.31
N ASP A 493 27.31 29.06 -11.16
CA ASP A 493 26.19 30.01 -11.15
C ASP A 493 24.85 29.38 -11.60
N ASP A 494 24.89 28.31 -12.40
CA ASP A 494 23.72 27.57 -12.89
C ASP A 494 23.33 26.39 -11.97
N PHE A 495 23.79 26.40 -10.72
CA PHE A 495 23.58 25.35 -9.73
C PHE A 495 22.10 25.21 -9.33
N LYS A 496 21.45 24.17 -9.86
CA LYS A 496 20.07 23.80 -9.53
C LYS A 496 20.08 22.59 -8.62
N VAL A 497 19.55 22.74 -7.41
CA VAL A 497 19.36 21.61 -6.50
C VAL A 497 18.08 20.87 -6.86
N TYR A 498 18.16 19.57 -7.06
CA TYR A 498 17.00 18.68 -7.18
C TYR A 498 16.70 17.97 -5.87
N SER A 499 17.73 17.45 -5.20
CA SER A 499 17.56 16.73 -3.95
C SER A 499 18.74 16.94 -3.01
N MET A 500 18.48 16.72 -1.72
CA MET A 500 19.54 16.60 -0.72
C MET A 500 19.27 15.40 0.18
N LEU A 501 20.34 14.78 0.68
CA LEU A 501 20.30 13.69 1.63
C LEU A 501 21.30 13.95 2.76
N LYS A 502 20.81 13.96 4.01
CA LYS A 502 21.67 13.91 5.20
C LYS A 502 21.92 12.45 5.56
N GLN A 503 23.16 12.02 5.46
CA GLN A 503 23.59 10.67 5.79
C GLN A 503 23.69 10.50 7.32
N LYS A 504 23.68 9.24 7.78
CA LYS A 504 23.82 8.91 9.22
C LYS A 504 25.12 9.42 9.85
N ASN A 505 26.20 9.54 9.06
CA ASN A 505 27.47 10.11 9.51
C ASN A 505 27.46 11.65 9.59
N GLY A 506 26.35 12.29 9.21
CA GLY A 506 26.15 13.74 9.21
C GLY A 506 26.53 14.44 7.90
N ASN A 507 27.25 13.79 6.99
CA ASN A 507 27.57 14.37 5.69
C ASN A 507 26.31 14.54 4.84
N ILE A 508 26.38 15.47 3.89
CA ILE A 508 25.24 15.83 3.05
C ILE A 508 25.61 15.60 1.59
N LEU A 509 24.73 14.93 0.88
CA LEU A 509 24.79 14.82 -0.57
C LEU A 509 23.76 15.76 -1.18
N VAL A 510 24.12 16.43 -2.26
CA VAL A 510 23.27 17.36 -2.99
C VAL A 510 23.24 16.93 -4.45
N GLY A 511 22.12 16.38 -4.90
CA GLY A 511 21.88 16.03 -6.30
C GLY A 511 21.50 17.28 -7.08
N THR A 512 22.23 17.55 -8.16
CA THR A 512 22.07 18.76 -8.97
C THR A 512 21.88 18.43 -10.45
N ASN A 513 21.66 19.46 -11.26
CA ASN A 513 21.76 19.35 -12.70
C ASN A 513 23.17 18.92 -13.15
N ASN A 514 23.28 18.51 -14.41
CA ASN A 514 24.53 18.09 -15.07
C ASN A 514 25.12 16.80 -14.49
N HIS A 515 24.26 15.91 -13.98
CA HIS A 515 24.61 14.58 -13.46
C HIS A 515 25.61 14.64 -12.30
N THR A 516 25.61 15.70 -11.51
CA THR A 516 26.58 15.89 -10.42
C THR A 516 25.95 15.71 -9.05
N VAL A 517 26.72 15.12 -8.14
CA VAL A 517 26.42 15.05 -6.72
C VAL A 517 27.51 15.79 -5.97
N TYR A 518 27.12 16.86 -5.30
CA TYR A 518 27.99 17.62 -4.42
C TYR A 518 27.96 17.00 -3.03
N GLN A 519 29.10 17.01 -2.38
CA GLN A 519 29.27 16.55 -1.02
C GLN A 519 29.54 17.74 -0.13
N LEU A 520 28.80 17.87 0.96
CA LEU A 520 29.00 18.88 1.98
C LEU A 520 29.30 18.23 3.32
N PHE A 521 30.08 18.94 4.14
CA PHE A 521 30.26 18.62 5.55
C PHE A 521 28.95 18.80 6.34
N PRO A 522 28.87 18.27 7.57
CA PRO A 522 27.66 18.41 8.41
C PRO A 522 27.22 19.84 8.73
N ASP A 523 28.11 20.83 8.54
CA ASP A 523 27.85 22.26 8.68
C ASP A 523 27.41 22.95 7.37
N GLY A 524 27.27 22.18 6.28
CA GLY A 524 26.89 22.67 4.95
C GLY A 524 28.04 23.24 4.12
N SER A 525 29.29 23.23 4.61
CA SER A 525 30.44 23.67 3.82
C SER A 525 30.85 22.64 2.76
N PHE A 526 31.39 23.09 1.63
CA PHE A 526 31.74 22.21 0.50
C PHE A 526 32.87 21.23 0.88
N MET A 527 32.67 19.96 0.55
CA MET A 527 33.64 18.87 0.73
C MET A 527 34.19 18.35 -0.59
N GLY A 528 33.34 18.09 -1.59
CA GLY A 528 33.76 17.51 -2.87
C GLY A 528 32.63 17.38 -3.88
N VAL A 529 32.94 16.84 -5.06
CA VAL A 529 31.97 16.61 -6.14
C VAL A 529 32.25 15.28 -6.83
N VAL A 530 31.18 14.61 -7.26
CA VAL A 530 31.21 13.39 -8.06
C VAL A 530 30.28 13.55 -9.25
N THR A 531 30.69 13.03 -10.40
CA THR A 531 29.88 12.99 -11.63
C THR A 531 29.33 11.58 -11.83
N ASN A 532 28.07 11.51 -12.24
CA ASN A 532 27.32 10.32 -12.60
C ASN A 532 26.88 10.40 -14.08
N THR A 533 26.16 9.39 -14.54
CA THR A 533 25.61 9.33 -15.91
C THR A 533 24.18 9.87 -16.00
N PHE A 534 23.58 10.25 -14.87
CA PHE A 534 22.18 10.68 -14.74
C PHE A 534 22.02 11.79 -13.68
N ASP A 535 20.95 12.57 -13.79
CA ASP A 535 20.55 13.55 -12.77
C ASP A 535 19.87 12.86 -11.57
N VAL A 536 20.21 13.31 -10.36
CA VAL A 536 19.72 12.72 -9.10
C VAL A 536 18.55 13.54 -8.53
N TYR A 537 17.33 13.12 -8.84
CA TYR A 537 16.09 13.81 -8.46
C TYR A 537 15.65 13.55 -7.02
N SER A 538 16.00 12.40 -6.45
CA SER A 538 15.72 12.05 -5.07
C SER A 538 16.77 11.07 -4.53
N MET A 539 16.95 11.05 -3.21
CA MET A 539 17.92 10.18 -2.56
C MET A 539 17.42 9.69 -1.21
N VAL A 540 17.78 8.47 -0.84
CA VAL A 540 17.61 7.93 0.51
C VAL A 540 18.76 6.99 0.88
N GLU A 541 19.29 7.09 2.10
CA GLU A 541 20.21 6.09 2.63
C GLU A 541 19.41 4.86 3.12
N SER A 542 19.30 3.84 2.26
CA SER A 542 18.48 2.64 2.55
C SER A 542 19.16 1.68 3.53
N SER A 543 20.49 1.65 3.55
CA SER A 543 21.30 0.93 4.53
C SER A 543 22.67 1.61 4.67
N PRO A 544 23.45 1.34 5.73
CA PRO A 544 24.71 2.06 5.97
C PRO A 544 25.62 2.07 4.73
N GLY A 545 25.83 3.25 4.16
CA GLY A 545 26.69 3.46 2.99
C GLY A 545 26.11 3.06 1.63
N LEU A 546 24.86 2.58 1.57
CA LEU A 546 24.11 2.35 0.34
C LEU A 546 23.02 3.42 0.21
N ILE A 547 23.06 4.17 -0.88
CA ILE A 547 22.08 5.21 -1.18
C ILE A 547 21.28 4.78 -2.40
N LEU A 548 19.96 4.85 -2.32
CA LEU A 548 19.11 4.75 -3.50
C LEU A 548 18.93 6.15 -4.07
N ALA A 549 19.03 6.26 -5.39
CA ALA A 549 18.88 7.52 -6.11
C ALA A 549 17.83 7.36 -7.21
N GLY A 550 16.87 8.29 -7.25
CA GLY A 550 15.82 8.32 -8.25
C GLY A 550 16.13 9.28 -9.39
N GLY A 551 15.84 8.87 -10.63
CA GLY A 551 16.08 9.62 -11.87
C GLY A 551 14.80 10.12 -12.56
N TYR A 552 14.98 10.72 -13.74
CA TYR A 552 13.93 11.38 -14.53
C TYR A 552 12.92 10.40 -15.15
N ASP A 553 13.35 9.22 -15.60
CA ASP A 553 12.49 8.25 -16.30
C ASP A 553 12.08 7.07 -15.40
N GLY A 554 11.99 7.30 -14.09
CA GLY A 554 11.62 6.26 -13.11
C GLY A 554 12.77 5.36 -12.71
N GLU A 555 13.96 5.60 -13.25
CA GLU A 555 15.18 4.86 -12.95
C GLU A 555 15.57 4.98 -11.47
N ILE A 556 15.81 3.84 -10.83
CA ILE A 556 16.38 3.76 -9.49
C ILE A 556 17.81 3.24 -9.61
N TYR A 557 18.76 3.99 -9.09
CA TYR A 557 20.17 3.64 -9.03
C TYR A 557 20.61 3.38 -7.59
N GLN A 558 21.76 2.70 -7.47
CA GLN A 558 22.48 2.57 -6.21
C GLN A 558 23.74 3.42 -6.26
N LEU A 559 23.89 4.32 -5.28
CA LEU A 559 25.09 5.11 -5.06
C LEU A 559 25.84 4.60 -3.83
N ASP A 560 27.16 4.76 -3.86
CA ASP A 560 28.01 4.59 -2.67
C ASP A 560 27.83 5.77 -1.71
N SER A 561 28.46 5.68 -0.53
CA SER A 561 28.45 6.75 0.50
C SER A 561 28.99 8.12 0.03
N LYS A 562 29.64 8.20 -1.14
CA LYS A 562 30.15 9.44 -1.74
C LYS A 562 29.23 9.97 -2.83
N GLY A 563 28.09 9.32 -3.09
CA GLY A 563 27.16 9.69 -4.14
C GLY A 563 27.60 9.27 -5.54
N LYS A 564 28.56 8.34 -5.67
CA LYS A 564 28.95 7.78 -6.97
C LYS A 564 28.10 6.55 -7.27
N SER A 565 27.60 6.45 -8.50
CA SER A 565 26.87 5.26 -8.93
C SER A 565 27.76 4.02 -8.85
N ILE A 566 27.21 2.96 -8.26
CA ILE A 566 27.86 1.65 -8.12
C ILE A 566 27.82 0.89 -9.45
N SER A 567 26.80 1.15 -10.28
CA SER A 567 26.55 0.56 -11.59
C SER A 567 26.14 1.64 -12.59
N GLU A 568 26.44 1.46 -13.87
CA GLU A 568 25.94 2.35 -14.94
C GLU A 568 24.45 2.12 -15.23
N GLU A 569 23.96 0.89 -15.01
CA GLU A 569 22.56 0.51 -15.23
C GLU A 569 21.73 0.69 -13.94
N PRO A 570 20.46 1.13 -14.06
CA PRO A 570 19.54 1.20 -12.92
C PRO A 570 19.21 -0.20 -12.38
N VAL A 571 18.90 -0.29 -11.08
CA VAL A 571 18.46 -1.54 -10.45
C VAL A 571 16.99 -1.85 -10.71
N THR A 572 16.21 -0.84 -11.08
CA THR A 572 14.77 -0.93 -11.39
C THR A 572 14.34 0.33 -12.14
N GLU A 573 13.34 0.20 -13.00
CA GLU A 573 12.67 1.30 -13.68
C GLU A 573 11.20 1.34 -13.24
N LEU A 574 10.78 2.47 -12.70
CA LEU A 574 9.39 2.77 -12.32
C LEU A 574 8.70 3.57 -13.42
N GLU A 575 7.41 3.85 -13.26
CA GLU A 575 6.72 4.75 -14.19
C GLU A 575 6.97 6.20 -13.77
N GLY A 576 7.64 6.97 -14.63
CA GLY A 576 7.84 8.42 -14.51
C GLY A 576 8.84 8.88 -13.44
N THR A 577 9.14 10.18 -13.42
CA THR A 577 10.20 10.77 -12.58
C THR A 577 10.04 10.47 -11.11
N VAL A 578 11.13 10.05 -10.45
CA VAL A 578 11.16 9.74 -9.02
C VAL A 578 11.46 11.00 -8.20
N HIS A 579 10.42 11.74 -7.81
CA HIS A 579 10.54 13.01 -7.06
C HIS A 579 10.88 12.81 -5.59
N SER A 580 10.52 11.68 -5.01
CA SER A 580 10.77 11.42 -3.59
C SER A 580 11.14 9.99 -3.33
N LEU A 581 12.16 9.81 -2.49
CA LEU A 581 12.53 8.55 -1.86
C LEU A 581 12.63 8.79 -0.35
N ILE A 582 12.09 7.86 0.45
CA ILE A 582 12.19 7.92 1.90
C ILE A 582 12.31 6.52 2.50
N LEU A 583 13.09 6.40 3.56
CA LEU A 583 13.15 5.23 4.43
C LEU A 583 12.38 5.58 5.69
N LEU A 584 11.22 4.96 5.86
CA LEU A 584 10.36 5.14 7.02
C LEU A 584 10.93 4.44 8.25
N SER A 585 10.53 4.88 9.44
CA SER A 585 10.89 4.29 10.73
C SER A 585 10.53 2.80 10.84
N ASN A 586 9.50 2.35 10.13
CA ASN A 586 9.09 0.96 10.02
C ASN A 586 9.92 0.14 9.01
N SER A 587 11.05 0.66 8.54
CA SER A 587 11.96 0.03 7.59
C SER A 587 11.39 -0.20 6.18
N LYS A 588 10.34 0.53 5.78
CA LYS A 588 9.88 0.55 4.40
C LYS A 588 10.56 1.66 3.60
N VAL A 589 10.92 1.34 2.36
CA VAL A 589 11.37 2.35 1.39
C VAL A 589 10.19 2.68 0.48
N LEU A 590 9.80 3.96 0.46
CA LEU A 590 8.77 4.45 -0.46
C LEU A 590 9.40 5.32 -1.54
N ALA A 591 8.91 5.15 -2.77
CA ALA A 591 9.21 6.00 -3.91
C ALA A 591 7.93 6.65 -4.41
N ALA A 592 7.95 7.96 -4.64
CA ALA A 592 6.84 8.69 -5.26
C ALA A 592 7.25 9.18 -6.64
N THR A 593 6.46 8.81 -7.64
CA THR A 593 6.75 9.12 -9.04
C THR A 593 5.64 9.90 -9.72
N ASP A 594 5.99 10.61 -10.79
CA ASP A 594 5.03 11.12 -11.76
C ASP A 594 4.44 9.98 -12.59
N GLY A 595 3.25 10.15 -13.15
CA GLY A 595 2.68 9.17 -14.07
C GLY A 595 3.30 9.21 -15.47
N PRO A 596 3.02 8.19 -16.30
CA PRO A 596 3.59 8.02 -17.63
C PRO A 596 3.20 9.11 -18.66
N GLU A 597 2.26 10.01 -18.34
CA GLU A 597 1.78 11.05 -19.27
C GLU A 597 2.60 12.37 -19.25
N GLY A 598 3.80 12.34 -18.68
CA GLY A 598 4.86 13.28 -19.03
C GLY A 598 4.78 14.66 -18.39
N ALA A 599 5.97 15.18 -18.08
CA ALA A 599 6.23 16.53 -17.65
C ALA A 599 5.51 17.58 -18.54
N GLY A 600 4.43 18.18 -18.02
CA GLY A 600 3.80 19.34 -18.67
C GLY A 600 2.31 19.52 -18.41
N ILE A 601 1.57 18.46 -18.09
CA ILE A 601 0.15 18.54 -17.72
C ILE A 601 -0.07 17.64 -16.51
N ILE A 602 -0.48 18.26 -15.39
CA ILE A 602 -1.12 17.70 -14.18
C ILE A 602 -1.34 16.17 -14.25
N GLY A 603 -0.26 15.40 -14.10
CA GLY A 603 -0.28 13.95 -14.27
C GLY A 603 -0.56 13.24 -12.95
N ALA A 604 -1.36 12.18 -13.02
CA ALA A 604 -1.55 11.26 -11.91
C ALA A 604 -0.21 10.68 -11.46
N GLY A 605 0.12 10.68 -10.17
CA GLY A 605 1.35 10.07 -9.65
C GLY A 605 1.15 8.64 -9.15
N ILE A 606 2.25 7.99 -8.77
CA ILE A 606 2.21 6.64 -8.18
C ILE A 606 3.15 6.57 -6.97
N ILE A 607 2.73 5.88 -5.91
CA ILE A 607 3.59 5.50 -4.79
C ILE A 607 3.95 4.02 -4.92
N TYR A 608 5.23 3.72 -4.83
CA TYR A 608 5.78 2.37 -4.83
C TYR A 608 6.41 2.05 -3.49
N GLU A 609 6.32 0.78 -3.08
CA GLU A 609 7.20 0.21 -2.05
C GLU A 609 8.38 -0.46 -2.75
N LEU A 610 9.59 -0.16 -2.28
CA LEU A 610 10.83 -0.74 -2.76
C LEU A 610 11.46 -1.65 -1.68
N TYR A 611 12.23 -2.64 -2.12
CA TYR A 611 13.17 -3.32 -1.25
C TYR A 611 14.35 -2.38 -0.91
N MET A 612 15.10 -2.68 0.16
CA MET A 612 16.27 -1.87 0.56
C MET A 612 17.35 -1.74 -0.52
N ASN A 613 17.38 -2.68 -1.47
CA ASN A 613 18.27 -2.64 -2.63
C ASN A 613 17.71 -1.85 -3.82
N GLY A 614 16.55 -1.19 -3.69
CA GLY A 614 15.93 -0.38 -4.74
C GLY A 614 15.07 -1.16 -5.73
N LYS A 615 14.99 -2.50 -5.64
CA LYS A 615 14.09 -3.27 -6.49
C LYS A 615 12.63 -2.96 -6.17
N GLN A 616 11.79 -2.83 -7.20
CA GLN A 616 10.35 -2.67 -6.99
C GLN A 616 9.78 -3.87 -6.22
N LYS A 617 9.02 -3.59 -5.16
CA LYS A 617 8.26 -4.60 -4.42
C LYS A 617 6.80 -4.58 -4.84
N GLU A 618 6.14 -3.43 -4.77
CA GLU A 618 4.70 -3.32 -5.01
C GLU A 618 4.32 -1.88 -5.41
N LYS A 619 3.30 -1.73 -6.27
CA LYS A 619 2.59 -0.46 -6.47
C LYS A 619 1.57 -0.29 -5.34
N LYS A 620 1.68 0.79 -4.57
CA LYS A 620 0.83 1.01 -3.37
C LYS A 620 -0.39 1.86 -3.66
N GLU A 621 -0.21 2.97 -4.35
CA GLU A 621 -1.25 4.01 -4.44
C GLU A 621 -1.15 4.75 -5.76
N LYS A 622 -2.30 5.03 -6.37
CA LYS A 622 -2.38 5.91 -7.54
C LYS A 622 -2.92 7.26 -7.09
N LEU A 623 -2.18 8.31 -7.39
CA LEU A 623 -2.49 9.67 -7.00
C LEU A 623 -3.17 10.40 -8.16
N SER A 624 -4.10 11.31 -7.85
CA SER A 624 -4.71 12.16 -8.88
C SER A 624 -3.75 13.20 -9.44
N TYR A 625 -2.68 13.50 -8.71
CA TYR A 625 -1.71 14.54 -9.03
C TYR A 625 -0.27 14.08 -8.77
N SER A 626 0.66 14.87 -9.28
CA SER A 626 2.09 14.64 -9.19
C SER A 626 2.60 14.86 -7.76
N PRO A 627 3.20 13.83 -7.12
CA PRO A 627 3.81 13.94 -5.81
C PRO A 627 5.15 14.65 -5.89
N ARG A 628 5.55 15.33 -4.82
CA ARG A 628 6.83 16.03 -4.74
C ARG A 628 7.73 15.52 -3.65
N ASN A 629 7.24 15.45 -2.41
CA ASN A 629 8.07 15.01 -1.30
C ASN A 629 7.26 14.24 -0.27
N ILE A 630 7.75 13.05 0.08
CA ILE A 630 7.29 12.28 1.24
C ILE A 630 8.21 12.62 2.41
N PHE A 631 7.62 12.93 3.57
CA PHE A 631 8.35 13.23 4.80
C PHE A 631 7.69 12.58 6.01
N GLU A 632 8.46 11.93 6.88
CA GLU A 632 7.97 11.37 8.15
C GLU A 632 8.31 12.32 9.30
N LEU A 633 7.29 12.76 10.04
CA LEU A 633 7.44 13.57 11.25
C LEU A 633 7.91 12.73 12.44
N GLN A 634 8.42 13.38 13.49
CA GLN A 634 8.89 12.74 14.72
C GLN A 634 7.82 11.88 15.43
N ASP A 635 6.53 12.20 15.26
CA ASP A 635 5.41 11.43 15.83
C ASP A 635 5.02 10.19 14.98
N GLY A 636 5.66 10.02 13.82
CA GLY A 636 5.39 8.97 12.82
C GLY A 636 4.34 9.35 11.77
N THR A 637 3.82 10.58 11.79
CA THR A 637 2.89 11.05 10.75
C THR A 637 3.66 11.24 9.43
N ILE A 638 3.18 10.62 8.36
CA ILE A 638 3.78 10.69 7.03
C ILE A 638 3.02 11.71 6.20
N LEU A 639 3.71 12.73 5.70
CA LEU A 639 3.19 13.76 4.81
C LEU A 639 3.65 13.52 3.38
N LEU A 640 2.81 13.84 2.43
CA LEU A 640 3.12 13.90 1.02
C LEU A 640 2.68 15.24 0.44
N GLY A 641 3.66 16.02 -0.03
CA GLY A 641 3.43 17.28 -0.73
C GLY A 641 3.07 17.03 -2.20
N MET A 642 2.09 17.76 -2.70
CA MET A 642 1.59 17.64 -4.07
C MET A 642 1.93 18.89 -4.90
N TRP A 643 2.11 18.69 -6.21
CA TRP A 643 2.26 19.82 -7.15
C TRP A 643 0.99 20.64 -7.33
N HIS A 644 -0.17 20.06 -7.05
CA HIS A 644 -1.47 20.67 -7.30
C HIS A 644 -1.97 21.47 -6.10
N TRP A 645 -2.21 22.77 -6.33
CA TRP A 645 -3.00 23.71 -5.50
C TRP A 645 -2.78 23.70 -3.97
N GLY A 646 -1.60 23.28 -3.50
CA GLY A 646 -1.28 23.25 -2.08
C GLY A 646 -2.08 22.21 -1.29
N GLU A 647 -2.23 21.01 -1.83
CA GLU A 647 -2.70 19.86 -1.06
C GLU A 647 -1.53 19.12 -0.41
N ILE A 648 -1.75 18.64 0.82
CA ILE A 648 -0.91 17.64 1.48
C ILE A 648 -1.74 16.39 1.71
N TYR A 649 -1.20 15.23 1.41
CA TYR A 649 -1.78 13.97 1.88
C TYR A 649 -1.07 13.52 3.13
N GLN A 650 -1.82 13.15 4.16
CA GLN A 650 -1.29 12.26 5.19
C GLN A 650 -1.37 10.84 4.64
N LEU A 651 -0.31 10.06 4.81
CA LEU A 651 -0.23 8.68 4.36
C LEU A 651 -0.36 7.70 5.53
N ASN A 652 -0.80 6.47 5.22
CA ASN A 652 -0.68 5.33 6.12
C ASN A 652 0.75 4.79 6.10
N ASN A 653 1.10 3.98 7.09
CA ASN A 653 2.45 3.39 7.22
C ASN A 653 2.85 2.48 6.05
N ASN A 654 1.90 2.08 5.20
CA ASN A 654 2.11 1.29 3.99
C ASN A 654 2.21 2.15 2.71
N GLY A 655 2.15 3.49 2.82
CA GLY A 655 2.22 4.41 1.69
C GLY A 655 0.90 4.70 0.98
N THR A 656 -0.23 4.13 1.41
CA THR A 656 -1.55 4.50 0.86
C THR A 656 -2.04 5.83 1.43
N ILE A 657 -2.94 6.51 0.73
CA ILE A 657 -3.53 7.76 1.23
C ILE A 657 -4.28 7.49 2.54
N LYS A 658 -4.09 8.34 3.55
CA LYS A 658 -4.88 8.33 4.79
C LYS A 658 -5.96 9.40 4.78
N ALA A 659 -5.61 10.61 4.34
CA ALA A 659 -6.54 11.74 4.18
C ALA A 659 -5.83 12.91 3.50
N THR A 660 -6.62 13.83 2.92
CA THR A 660 -6.14 15.10 2.39
C THR A 660 -6.27 16.21 3.42
N VAL A 661 -5.25 17.06 3.49
CA VAL A 661 -5.21 18.30 4.27
C VAL A 661 -5.02 19.46 3.30
N ASP A 662 -5.96 20.41 3.33
CA ASP A 662 -5.91 21.63 2.51
C ASP A 662 -5.06 22.71 3.23
N ILE A 663 -3.99 23.16 2.57
CA ILE A 663 -3.13 24.23 3.08
C ILE A 663 -3.82 25.61 2.96
N LYS A 664 -4.90 25.72 2.17
CA LYS A 664 -5.63 26.96 1.83
C LYS A 664 -4.73 28.00 1.14
N LYS A 665 -3.75 27.52 0.38
CA LYS A 665 -2.79 28.32 -0.40
C LYS A 665 -2.52 27.61 -1.72
N TYR A 666 -2.49 28.35 -2.82
CA TYR A 666 -2.32 27.79 -4.18
C TYR A 666 -0.87 27.47 -4.56
N ASN A 667 0.03 27.31 -3.59
CA ASN A 667 1.44 27.02 -3.83
C ASN A 667 1.71 25.52 -3.68
N ALA A 668 2.42 24.93 -4.64
CA ALA A 668 2.89 23.55 -4.53
C ALA A 668 3.91 23.44 -3.40
N LEU A 669 3.75 22.46 -2.51
CA LEU A 669 4.76 22.12 -1.52
C LEU A 669 5.72 21.08 -2.11
N LEU A 670 6.98 21.45 -2.17
CA LEU A 670 8.03 20.68 -2.84
C LEU A 670 8.94 19.94 -1.87
N SER A 671 9.02 20.40 -0.62
CA SER A 671 9.90 19.81 0.41
C SER A 671 9.40 20.13 1.81
N PHE A 672 9.77 19.29 2.77
CA PHE A 672 9.48 19.49 4.19
C PHE A 672 10.74 19.36 5.04
N VAL A 673 10.73 20.00 6.21
CA VAL A 673 11.69 19.74 7.29
C VAL A 673 11.02 19.99 8.63
N GLN A 674 11.35 19.15 9.62
CA GLN A 674 10.97 19.34 11.00
C GLN A 674 12.21 19.59 11.86
N THR A 675 12.13 20.61 12.73
CA THR A 675 13.18 20.94 13.69
C THR A 675 13.10 20.07 14.94
N THR A 676 14.13 20.09 15.79
CA THR A 676 14.11 19.36 17.08
C THR A 676 13.16 19.96 18.11
N SER A 677 12.76 21.24 17.97
CA SER A 677 11.64 21.82 18.73
C SER A 677 10.27 21.39 18.21
N GLY A 678 10.23 20.65 17.10
CA GLY A 678 9.00 20.15 16.47
C GLY A 678 8.43 21.08 15.40
N ASP A 679 8.94 22.30 15.22
CA ASP A 679 8.45 23.23 14.18
C ASP A 679 8.59 22.61 12.79
N LEU A 680 7.51 22.65 12.01
CA LEU A 680 7.42 22.10 10.66
C LEU A 680 7.46 23.22 9.62
N PHE A 681 8.32 23.07 8.63
CA PHE A 681 8.44 23.99 7.50
C PHE A 681 8.24 23.27 6.17
N GLY A 682 7.59 23.95 5.23
CA GLY A 682 7.37 23.50 3.86
C GLY A 682 7.93 24.51 2.86
N GLY A 683 8.72 24.02 1.91
CA GLY A 683 9.26 24.82 0.81
C GLY A 683 8.33 24.79 -0.41
N THR A 684 8.16 25.93 -1.09
CA THR A 684 7.21 26.05 -2.21
C THR A 684 7.88 26.19 -3.58
N ASN A 685 7.08 26.06 -4.63
CA ASN A 685 7.50 26.34 -6.01
C ASN A 685 7.76 27.82 -6.33
N ASP A 686 7.33 28.77 -5.50
CA ASP A 686 7.56 30.21 -5.72
C ASP A 686 8.71 30.79 -4.89
N GLY A 687 9.42 29.94 -4.14
CA GLY A 687 10.53 30.35 -3.27
C GLY A 687 10.13 30.71 -1.84
N SER A 688 8.83 30.69 -1.54
CA SER A 688 8.35 30.87 -0.17
C SER A 688 8.69 29.67 0.72
N ILE A 689 8.90 29.96 2.00
CA ILE A 689 8.95 28.95 3.05
C ILE A 689 7.79 29.22 4.00
N PHE A 690 6.95 28.21 4.15
CA PHE A 690 5.80 28.24 5.05
C PHE A 690 6.17 27.53 6.35
N GLN A 691 5.82 28.13 7.49
CA GLN A 691 5.64 27.37 8.72
C GLN A 691 4.26 26.72 8.64
N LEU A 692 4.21 25.42 8.91
CA LEU A 692 3.00 24.63 8.95
C LEU A 692 2.65 24.29 10.40
N ASN A 693 1.38 24.01 10.66
CA ASN A 693 0.98 23.48 11.96
C ASN A 693 1.51 22.05 12.12
N ASN A 694 2.05 21.76 13.30
CA ASN A 694 2.50 20.45 13.75
C ASN A 694 1.52 19.90 14.81
N ALA A 695 1.79 18.66 15.28
CA ALA A 695 0.92 17.86 16.15
C ALA A 695 0.51 18.56 17.45
#